data_AF-A0A2D8G1T6-F1
#
_entry.id   AF-A0A2D8G1T6-F1
#
_cell.length_a   1.000
_cell.length_b   1.000
_cell.length_c   1.000
_cell.angle_alpha   90.00
_cell.angle_beta   90.00
_cell.angle_gamma   90.00
#
_symmetry.space_group_name_H-M   'P 1'
#
loop_
_entity.id
_entity.type
_entity.pdbx_description
1 polymer ?
#
loop_
_entity_poly.entity_id
_entity_poly.type
_entity_poly.pdbx_seq_one_letter_code
_entity_poly.pdbx_strand_id
1 'polypeptide(L)'
;MKRFFLPLQLSLVSLCGAKAPNIVLILSDDQSYTDYGFMGHPHIETPHLDKLASESALFRRGYVPTALCRPSLATLVTGLYSHQNKITGNNPANTPENSAHAKRTGKDPKELIISNIDKHGCLPHWLGKKGYVSHQSGKWWEGPYQRGGFTEGMTRGYPNPGGRHGDDGLKIGRQGMEPVFDFIDRSVKREKPFFVWYAPFLPHTPHNPPERLHKKYLAKGVQNRVAQYYAMCEWFDETCGALMNHIDQAGIAEDTLVVYVTDNGWIQTEQGGYGPRSKRSPYEGGTRNPIMFRWKGTIPPSDRPELCSSIDFAPTVLAAAGAKGPHDFPGLNLLPHLKSGKKIKRDTLFGESFAHDVADVENPQASLLYRWVIKGHDKLLLTYDGAPGKMKYPPQGGEPQLFDLKKDPTEKTNLAPKNPKRVKELSALLDEWYVPEQRTMGKVSPVTTGPKAGNNSKKAQKRTEAPANKQSANPAESKQRPNFLLLYADDQRDHTLGCAGHPIVKTPHIDRLANQGVRFENAFVSTSTCWVGRSSLLTSTYERKHLYRVTPGPLNPALCESSYFAVLKTAGYRTGHLGKEHVSIAGESAGLMWDVRQRIGRKPFFKKQPDGSMRHETQILGDWAIDFLNDQPEGQPFCLQVSFNATHAEDGDKRPGIGHYPWPKVTDGMYEGQRMPLPPLNDPSIYEAQPDFLKKSINRQRYFWRWDTAEKYQTNMRAYFRMISGIDHVVGRLVKQLEEQGLADNTVILYTADNGYYLGDRGFAGKWTHYEESLRVPLVVYDPRLPKAKQGRVLSEMTLNSDVGSTLIDLAGLPVPEAHTGRSFASLMQGDETSGWRKDFLCEFLAVPGTIPRWEGVRGEGMTYARYFVNGPEKPPYEFLFDLKNDPKQLTNLARKKSDDPLLQRMRNRCDELVAETGPAMQEVGETR
;
A
#
# COMPACT_ATOMS: atom_id res chain seq x y z
N MET A 1 13.58 -95.49 29.98
CA MET A 1 12.50 -94.49 30.19
C MET A 1 12.95 -93.44 31.20
N LYS A 2 13.27 -92.22 30.78
CA LYS A 2 13.25 -91.02 31.64
C LYS A 2 12.87 -89.81 30.78
N ARG A 3 11.77 -89.16 31.16
CA ARG A 3 11.19 -87.96 30.54
C ARG A 3 12.05 -86.75 30.90
N PHE A 4 12.41 -85.93 29.92
CA PHE A 4 12.97 -84.60 30.14
C PHE A 4 11.86 -83.56 29.98
N PHE A 5 11.67 -82.73 31.01
CA PHE A 5 10.87 -81.51 31.00
C PHE A 5 11.66 -80.41 30.29
N LEU A 6 11.03 -79.73 29.31
CA LEU A 6 11.51 -78.47 28.74
C LEU A 6 10.50 -77.37 29.10
N PRO A 7 10.92 -76.25 29.70
CA PRO A 7 9.99 -75.20 30.12
C PRO A 7 9.56 -74.35 28.91
N LEU A 8 8.26 -74.09 28.85
CA LEU A 8 7.63 -73.19 27.89
C LEU A 8 7.98 -71.73 28.28
N GLN A 9 8.89 -71.08 27.55
CA GLN A 9 9.08 -69.64 27.65
C GLN A 9 7.94 -68.94 26.90
N LEU A 10 7.00 -68.34 27.65
CA LEU A 10 6.10 -67.33 27.13
C LEU A 10 6.93 -66.12 26.69
N SER A 11 7.08 -65.92 25.38
CA SER A 11 7.52 -64.65 24.83
C SER A 11 6.43 -63.61 25.07
N LEU A 12 6.67 -62.71 26.04
CA LEU A 12 5.95 -61.45 26.15
C LEU A 12 6.20 -60.67 24.86
N VAL A 13 5.26 -60.78 23.90
CA VAL A 13 5.12 -59.81 22.83
C VAL A 13 4.78 -58.50 23.51
N SER A 14 5.79 -57.65 23.70
CA SER A 14 5.57 -56.26 24.03
C SER A 14 4.75 -55.68 22.88
N LEU A 15 3.45 -55.44 23.11
CA LEU A 15 2.64 -54.61 22.24
C LEU A 15 3.22 -53.19 22.32
N CYS A 16 4.30 -52.96 21.57
CA CYS A 16 4.82 -51.64 21.32
C CYS A 16 3.76 -50.94 20.46
N GLY A 17 2.90 -50.14 21.10
CA GLY A 17 1.91 -49.34 20.40
C GLY A 17 2.60 -48.51 19.32
N ALA A 18 2.03 -48.49 18.11
CA ALA A 18 2.61 -47.77 16.98
C ALA A 18 2.92 -46.31 17.39
N LYS A 19 4.18 -45.90 17.25
CA LYS A 19 4.66 -44.56 17.59
C LYS A 19 3.88 -43.52 16.78
N ALA A 20 3.37 -42.49 17.46
CA ALA A 20 2.68 -41.40 16.79
C ALA A 20 3.67 -40.59 15.93
N PRO A 21 3.31 -40.21 14.70
CA PRO A 21 4.24 -39.52 13.80
C PRO A 21 4.51 -38.08 14.23
N ASN A 22 5.62 -37.52 13.79
CA ASN A 22 5.75 -36.07 13.70
C ASN A 22 4.91 -35.56 12.53
N ILE A 23 4.45 -34.31 12.61
CA ILE A 23 3.63 -33.69 11.58
C ILE A 23 4.29 -32.37 11.17
N VAL A 24 4.48 -32.18 9.87
CA VAL A 24 5.00 -30.93 9.30
C VAL A 24 4.03 -30.45 8.22
N LEU A 25 3.41 -29.29 8.44
CA LEU A 25 2.63 -28.59 7.42
C LEU A 25 3.52 -27.55 6.74
N ILE A 26 3.66 -27.67 5.42
CA ILE A 26 4.25 -26.66 4.54
C ILE A 26 3.11 -25.92 3.85
N LEU A 27 3.04 -24.60 4.04
CA LEU A 27 1.99 -23.76 3.49
C LEU A 27 2.60 -22.64 2.63
N SER A 28 2.25 -22.63 1.35
CA SER A 28 2.61 -21.55 0.41
C SER A 28 1.61 -20.39 0.44
N ASP A 29 2.07 -19.17 0.15
CA ASP A 29 1.26 -17.96 0.01
C ASP A 29 1.27 -17.43 -1.42
N ASP A 30 0.12 -17.09 -1.99
CA ASP A 30 0.07 -16.48 -3.32
C ASP A 30 0.75 -17.33 -4.41
N GLN A 31 0.58 -18.66 -4.40
CA GLN A 31 1.15 -19.56 -5.42
C GLN A 31 0.04 -20.25 -6.21
N SER A 32 -0.07 -19.99 -7.51
CA SER A 32 -1.09 -20.63 -8.34
C SER A 32 -0.75 -22.09 -8.63
N TYR A 33 -1.76 -22.93 -8.93
CA TYR A 33 -1.54 -24.34 -9.30
C TYR A 33 -0.66 -24.52 -10.55
N THR A 34 -0.51 -23.47 -11.36
CA THR A 34 0.37 -23.46 -12.52
C THR A 34 1.83 -23.28 -12.16
N ASP A 35 2.17 -22.85 -10.94
CA ASP A 35 3.46 -22.27 -10.62
C ASP A 35 4.48 -23.29 -10.08
N TYR A 36 4.50 -24.48 -10.67
CA TYR A 36 5.33 -25.62 -10.26
C TYR A 36 5.90 -26.37 -11.46
N GLY A 37 7.15 -26.84 -11.33
CA GLY A 37 7.79 -27.71 -12.32
C GLY A 37 7.00 -29.00 -12.55
N PHE A 38 6.64 -29.73 -11.49
CA PHE A 38 5.85 -30.96 -11.59
C PHE A 38 4.42 -30.76 -12.12
N MET A 39 3.89 -29.52 -12.13
CA MET A 39 2.61 -29.16 -12.76
C MET A 39 2.77 -28.71 -14.23
N GLY A 40 3.99 -28.71 -14.75
CA GLY A 40 4.29 -28.44 -16.15
C GLY A 40 4.54 -26.96 -16.46
N HIS A 41 4.92 -26.14 -15.48
CA HIS A 41 5.23 -24.74 -15.75
C HIS A 41 6.43 -24.63 -16.72
N PRO A 42 6.37 -23.78 -17.77
CA PRO A 42 7.43 -23.69 -18.79
C PRO A 42 8.74 -23.06 -18.31
N HIS A 43 8.68 -22.17 -17.30
CA HIS A 43 9.84 -21.41 -16.82
C HIS A 43 10.24 -21.62 -15.35
N ILE A 44 9.28 -21.54 -14.41
CA ILE A 44 9.46 -21.81 -12.98
C ILE A 44 10.12 -23.17 -12.76
N GLU A 45 11.17 -23.16 -11.96
CA GLU A 45 11.86 -24.33 -11.46
C GLU A 45 11.61 -24.46 -9.96
N THR A 46 11.09 -25.61 -9.54
CA THR A 46 10.83 -25.94 -8.13
C THR A 46 11.38 -27.32 -7.80
N PRO A 47 12.69 -27.57 -7.96
CA PRO A 47 13.27 -28.91 -7.87
C PRO A 47 12.99 -29.62 -6.53
N HIS A 48 12.88 -28.88 -5.42
CA HIS A 48 12.64 -29.48 -4.11
C HIS A 48 11.17 -29.89 -3.92
N LEU A 49 10.23 -29.07 -4.39
CA LEU A 49 8.81 -29.39 -4.43
C LEU A 49 8.49 -30.44 -5.49
N ASP A 50 9.23 -30.48 -6.60
CA ASP A 50 9.14 -31.54 -7.61
C ASP A 50 9.56 -32.89 -7.00
N LYS A 51 10.67 -32.91 -6.25
CA LYS A 51 11.10 -34.07 -5.47
C LYS A 51 10.04 -34.45 -4.43
N LEU A 52 9.57 -33.50 -3.62
CA LEU A 52 8.53 -33.75 -2.62
C LEU A 52 7.27 -34.35 -3.25
N ALA A 53 6.83 -33.81 -4.40
CA ALA A 53 5.69 -34.31 -5.15
C ALA A 53 5.90 -35.76 -5.61
N SER A 54 7.10 -36.09 -6.11
CA SER A 54 7.46 -37.45 -6.54
C SER A 54 7.50 -38.48 -5.39
N GLU A 55 7.70 -38.02 -4.15
CA GLU A 55 7.71 -38.84 -2.94
C GLU A 55 6.37 -38.84 -2.20
N SER A 56 5.38 -38.10 -2.70
CA SER A 56 4.08 -37.91 -2.06
C SER A 56 2.96 -38.69 -2.74
N ALA A 57 1.87 -38.90 -2.02
CA ALA A 57 0.56 -38.96 -2.66
C ALA A 57 0.17 -37.53 -3.09
N LEU A 58 0.34 -37.21 -4.37
CA LEU A 58 0.08 -35.91 -4.99
C LEU A 58 -1.35 -35.85 -5.53
N PHE A 59 -2.16 -34.91 -5.04
CA PHE A 59 -3.44 -34.55 -5.64
C PHE A 59 -3.29 -33.30 -6.51
N ARG A 60 -3.24 -33.47 -7.83
CA ARG A 60 -3.20 -32.36 -8.81
C ARG A 60 -4.48 -31.54 -8.88
N ARG A 61 -5.57 -32.14 -8.37
CA ARG A 61 -6.90 -31.54 -8.26
C ARG A 61 -7.24 -31.32 -6.79
N GLY A 62 -6.30 -30.69 -6.08
CA GLY A 62 -6.54 -30.14 -4.75
C GLY A 62 -7.20 -28.77 -4.82
N TYR A 63 -7.99 -28.45 -3.81
CA TYR A 63 -8.75 -27.20 -3.74
C TYR A 63 -8.79 -26.62 -2.33
N VAL A 64 -8.63 -25.31 -2.21
CA VAL A 64 -9.03 -24.58 -1.00
C VAL A 64 -10.51 -24.22 -1.10
N PRO A 65 -11.34 -24.45 -0.07
CA PRO A 65 -12.75 -24.04 -0.10
C PRO A 65 -12.94 -22.55 -0.28
N THR A 66 -11.99 -21.74 0.19
CA THR A 66 -11.99 -20.28 0.11
C THR A 66 -10.58 -19.78 -0.24
N ALA A 67 -10.48 -18.95 -1.28
CA ALA A 67 -9.20 -18.49 -1.84
C ALA A 67 -8.70 -17.19 -1.20
N LEU A 68 -8.75 -17.10 0.14
CA LEU A 68 -8.29 -15.93 0.90
C LEU A 68 -7.49 -16.37 2.12
N CYS A 69 -6.40 -15.64 2.43
CA CYS A 69 -5.42 -16.03 3.45
C CYS A 69 -6.03 -16.48 4.78
N ARG A 70 -6.61 -15.55 5.56
CA ARG A 70 -7.11 -15.88 6.90
C ARG A 70 -8.19 -16.98 6.89
N PRO A 71 -9.23 -16.90 6.02
CA PRO A 71 -10.24 -17.95 5.93
C PRO A 71 -9.69 -19.34 5.59
N SER A 72 -8.75 -19.43 4.65
CA SER A 72 -8.12 -20.71 4.26
C SER A 72 -7.28 -21.31 5.40
N LEU A 73 -6.50 -20.47 6.11
CA LEU A 73 -5.75 -20.89 7.30
C LEU A 73 -6.68 -21.33 8.44
N ALA A 74 -7.81 -20.63 8.64
CA ALA A 74 -8.84 -21.01 9.61
C ALA A 74 -9.45 -22.37 9.26
N THR A 75 -9.74 -22.64 7.98
CA THR A 75 -10.20 -23.96 7.54
C THR A 75 -9.19 -25.06 7.84
N LEU A 76 -7.90 -24.82 7.62
CA LEU A 76 -6.85 -25.80 7.94
C LEU A 76 -6.79 -26.11 9.44
N VAL A 77 -6.82 -25.08 10.30
CA VAL A 77 -6.61 -25.27 11.73
C VAL A 77 -7.86 -25.74 12.48
N THR A 78 -9.06 -25.42 11.98
CA THR A 78 -10.34 -25.85 12.58
C THR A 78 -10.95 -27.08 11.90
N GLY A 79 -10.56 -27.38 10.66
CA GLY A 79 -11.19 -28.44 9.85
C GLY A 79 -12.62 -28.12 9.42
N LEU A 80 -13.03 -26.85 9.45
CA LEU A 80 -14.38 -26.39 9.14
C LEU A 80 -14.39 -25.42 7.95
N TYR A 81 -15.50 -25.37 7.22
CA TYR A 81 -15.73 -24.34 6.19
C TYR A 81 -15.83 -22.94 6.84
N SER A 82 -15.61 -21.89 6.06
CA SER A 82 -15.65 -20.51 6.56
C SER A 82 -17.02 -20.08 7.05
N HIS A 83 -18.11 -20.56 6.45
CA HIS A 83 -19.45 -20.33 7.00
C HIS A 83 -19.67 -21.04 8.35
N GLN A 84 -18.96 -22.13 8.63
CA GLN A 84 -19.07 -22.90 9.87
C GLN A 84 -18.18 -22.33 10.98
N ASN A 85 -16.91 -22.05 10.67
CA ASN A 85 -15.97 -21.45 11.62
C ASN A 85 -16.15 -19.92 11.77
N LYS A 86 -16.99 -19.31 10.94
CA LYS A 86 -17.34 -17.88 10.95
C LYS A 86 -16.17 -16.92 10.68
N ILE A 87 -15.05 -17.42 10.17
CA ILE A 87 -13.89 -16.63 9.75
C ILE A 87 -13.92 -16.54 8.22
N THR A 88 -14.67 -15.56 7.72
CA THR A 88 -15.00 -15.41 6.29
C THR A 88 -14.13 -14.40 5.55
N GLY A 89 -13.39 -13.54 6.26
CA GLY A 89 -12.53 -12.50 5.67
C GLY A 89 -11.28 -12.22 6.51
N ASN A 90 -10.39 -11.36 6.02
CA ASN A 90 -9.13 -11.04 6.69
C ASN A 90 -9.34 -10.06 7.86
N ASN A 91 -10.14 -9.01 7.65
CA ASN A 91 -10.39 -7.96 8.64
C ASN A 91 -11.90 -7.73 8.79
N PRO A 92 -12.37 -7.19 9.93
CA PRO A 92 -13.72 -6.66 10.02
C PRO A 92 -13.86 -5.41 9.12
N ALA A 93 -14.95 -5.31 8.36
CA ALA A 93 -15.29 -4.11 7.61
C ALA A 93 -15.82 -3.02 8.56
N ASN A 94 -15.71 -1.76 8.16
CA ASN A 94 -16.30 -0.68 8.95
C ASN A 94 -17.78 -0.45 8.60
N THR A 95 -18.64 -1.27 9.20
CA THR A 95 -20.10 -1.27 9.00
C THR A 95 -20.84 -0.89 10.29
N PRO A 96 -22.08 -0.39 10.19
CA PRO A 96 -22.95 -0.18 11.35
C PRO A 96 -23.13 -1.45 12.20
N GLU A 97 -23.25 -2.61 11.56
CA GLU A 97 -23.41 -3.92 12.20
C GLU A 97 -22.19 -4.24 13.07
N ASN A 98 -20.98 -4.22 12.50
CA ASN A 98 -19.75 -4.45 13.26
C ASN A 98 -19.55 -3.44 14.39
N SER A 99 -19.93 -2.18 14.16
CA SER A 99 -19.92 -1.15 15.21
C SER A 99 -20.91 -1.46 16.34
N ALA A 100 -22.07 -2.03 16.03
CA ALA A 100 -23.06 -2.45 17.01
C ALA A 100 -22.59 -3.68 17.81
N HIS A 101 -22.01 -4.70 17.15
CA HIS A 101 -21.44 -5.87 17.84
C HIS A 101 -20.31 -5.47 18.80
N ALA A 102 -19.43 -4.55 18.38
CA ALA A 102 -18.37 -4.02 19.23
C ALA A 102 -18.92 -3.32 20.49
N LYS A 103 -19.92 -2.44 20.32
CA LYS A 103 -20.58 -1.76 21.44
C LYS A 103 -21.28 -2.73 22.39
N ARG A 104 -21.97 -3.75 21.84
CA ARG A 104 -22.72 -4.74 22.63
C ARG A 104 -21.82 -5.64 23.47
N THR A 105 -20.68 -6.06 22.92
CA THR A 105 -19.79 -7.05 23.55
C THR A 105 -18.65 -6.42 24.34
N GLY A 106 -18.35 -5.13 24.11
CA GLY A 106 -17.17 -4.46 24.66
C GLY A 106 -15.85 -4.95 24.06
N LYS A 107 -15.87 -5.70 22.96
CA LYS A 107 -14.69 -6.25 22.28
C LYS A 107 -14.45 -5.57 20.93
N ASP A 108 -13.19 -5.46 20.53
CA ASP A 108 -12.81 -5.05 19.17
C ASP A 108 -13.38 -6.05 18.15
N PRO A 109 -13.93 -5.62 17.00
CA PRO A 109 -14.39 -6.53 15.95
C PRO A 109 -13.35 -7.56 15.49
N LYS A 110 -12.05 -7.23 15.53
CA LYS A 110 -10.97 -8.20 15.25
C LYS A 110 -10.96 -9.33 16.25
N GLU A 111 -11.12 -9.03 17.54
CA GLU A 111 -11.21 -10.02 18.61
C GLU A 111 -12.46 -10.89 18.47
N LEU A 112 -13.58 -10.32 18.01
CA LEU A 112 -14.79 -11.09 17.74
C LEU A 112 -14.57 -12.15 16.66
N ILE A 113 -13.87 -11.81 15.57
CA ILE A 113 -13.50 -12.79 14.55
C ILE A 113 -12.49 -13.80 15.11
N ILE A 114 -11.43 -13.34 15.80
CA ILE A 114 -10.38 -14.23 16.34
C ILE A 114 -11.00 -15.24 17.32
N SER A 115 -11.87 -14.80 18.22
CA SER A 115 -12.48 -15.66 19.24
C SER A 115 -13.36 -16.79 18.69
N ASN A 116 -13.67 -16.78 17.39
CA ASN A 116 -14.34 -17.93 16.78
C ASN A 116 -13.48 -19.19 16.87
N ILE A 117 -12.14 -19.09 16.85
CA ILE A 117 -11.29 -20.27 17.05
C ILE A 117 -11.42 -20.88 18.44
N ASP A 118 -11.79 -20.09 19.46
CA ASP A 118 -11.95 -20.60 20.83
C ASP A 118 -13.20 -21.50 20.95
N LYS A 119 -14.22 -21.24 20.12
CA LYS A 119 -15.49 -21.99 20.12
C LYS A 119 -15.32 -23.39 19.52
N HIS A 120 -14.52 -23.48 18.47
CA HIS A 120 -14.30 -24.72 17.75
C HIS A 120 -13.09 -25.49 18.29
N GLY A 121 -12.09 -24.78 18.82
CA GLY A 121 -10.76 -25.31 19.08
C GLY A 121 -9.89 -25.31 17.81
N CYS A 122 -8.63 -25.71 17.98
CA CYS A 122 -7.63 -25.71 16.92
C CYS A 122 -6.82 -27.00 16.95
N LEU A 123 -6.33 -27.42 15.78
CA LEU A 123 -5.53 -28.63 15.60
C LEU A 123 -4.35 -28.77 16.59
N PRO A 124 -3.50 -27.75 16.82
CA PRO A 124 -2.39 -27.85 17.79
C PRO A 124 -2.88 -28.20 19.20
N HIS A 125 -4.00 -27.61 19.64
CA HIS A 125 -4.58 -27.90 20.95
C HIS A 125 -5.04 -29.37 21.06
N TRP A 126 -5.66 -29.90 20.01
CA TRP A 126 -6.12 -31.29 20.00
C TRP A 126 -4.97 -32.30 19.95
N LEU A 127 -3.91 -31.98 19.21
CA LEU A 127 -2.67 -32.76 19.19
C LEU A 127 -1.95 -32.70 20.55
N GLY A 128 -1.95 -31.54 21.22
CA GLY A 128 -1.38 -31.38 22.56
C GLY A 128 -1.99 -32.33 23.59
N LYS A 129 -3.29 -32.65 23.49
CA LYS A 129 -3.95 -33.67 24.34
C LYS A 129 -3.40 -35.09 24.12
N LYS A 130 -2.68 -35.33 23.02
CA LYS A 130 -1.96 -36.57 22.71
C LYS A 130 -0.46 -36.48 22.97
N GLY A 131 -0.02 -35.43 23.67
CA GLY A 131 1.37 -35.25 24.06
C GLY A 131 2.25 -34.61 23.00
N TYR A 132 1.67 -34.05 21.93
CA TYR A 132 2.43 -33.31 20.93
C TYR A 132 2.91 -31.98 21.49
N VAL A 133 4.16 -31.63 21.14
CA VAL A 133 4.63 -30.25 21.16
C VAL A 133 4.43 -29.63 19.77
N SER A 134 4.35 -28.32 19.66
CA SER A 134 4.06 -27.66 18.38
C SER A 134 4.72 -26.30 18.21
N HIS A 135 5.08 -25.98 16.97
CA HIS A 135 5.74 -24.73 16.61
C HIS A 135 5.00 -24.01 15.48
N GLN A 136 4.70 -22.72 15.69
CA GLN A 136 4.14 -21.85 14.67
C GLN A 136 5.21 -20.91 14.09
N SER A 137 5.39 -20.95 12.77
CA SER A 137 6.23 -20.01 12.02
C SER A 137 5.48 -19.49 10.78
N GLY A 138 5.77 -18.27 10.36
CA GLY A 138 5.07 -17.66 9.22
C GLY A 138 3.71 -17.08 9.56
N LYS A 139 2.78 -17.15 8.60
CA LYS A 139 1.42 -16.61 8.66
C LYS A 139 0.59 -17.27 9.76
N TRP A 140 -0.01 -16.44 10.60
CA TRP A 140 -1.01 -16.82 11.61
C TRP A 140 -1.85 -15.61 12.00
N TRP A 141 -3.18 -15.70 11.93
CA TRP A 141 -4.08 -14.55 12.11
C TRP A 141 -4.85 -14.56 13.42
N GLU A 142 -4.90 -15.70 14.11
CA GLU A 142 -5.86 -15.93 15.19
C GLU A 142 -5.28 -15.60 16.57
N GLY A 143 -4.67 -14.42 16.66
CA GLY A 143 -4.02 -13.92 17.87
C GLY A 143 -2.64 -14.52 18.13
N PRO A 144 -2.14 -14.51 19.38
CA PRO A 144 -0.87 -15.14 19.72
C PRO A 144 -0.88 -16.63 19.37
N TYR A 145 0.27 -17.20 18.99
CA TYR A 145 0.33 -18.62 18.63
C TYR A 145 -0.23 -19.53 19.75
N GLN A 146 -0.06 -19.15 21.02
CA GLN A 146 -0.57 -19.93 22.15
C GLN A 146 -2.10 -20.07 22.13
N ARG A 147 -2.82 -19.09 21.58
CA ARG A 147 -4.29 -19.15 21.46
C ARG A 147 -4.73 -20.24 20.49
N GLY A 148 -3.96 -20.48 19.43
CA GLY A 148 -4.13 -21.63 18.54
C GLY A 148 -3.75 -22.97 19.16
N GLY A 149 -3.22 -22.98 20.39
CA GLY A 149 -2.73 -24.16 21.08
C GLY A 149 -1.29 -24.55 20.73
N PHE A 150 -0.54 -23.66 20.07
CA PHE A 150 0.86 -23.91 19.77
C PHE A 150 1.73 -23.82 21.03
N THR A 151 2.67 -24.75 21.24
CA THR A 151 3.56 -24.71 22.42
C THR A 151 4.68 -23.67 22.29
N GLU A 152 5.18 -23.48 21.07
CA GLU A 152 6.18 -22.49 20.70
C GLU A 152 5.72 -21.78 19.41
N GLY A 153 6.21 -20.58 19.15
CA GLY A 153 5.90 -19.89 17.90
C GLY A 153 6.44 -18.48 17.81
N MET A 154 6.32 -17.91 16.62
CA MET A 154 6.86 -16.60 16.29
C MET A 154 5.80 -15.49 16.35
N THR A 155 4.52 -15.84 16.16
CA THR A 155 3.45 -14.84 16.12
C THR A 155 3.06 -14.37 17.50
N ARG A 156 3.34 -13.10 17.79
CA ARG A 156 2.82 -12.39 18.96
C ARG A 156 1.31 -12.16 18.80
N GLY A 157 0.85 -11.80 17.60
CA GLY A 157 -0.56 -11.67 17.23
C GLY A 157 -1.35 -10.59 17.97
N TYR A 158 -2.55 -10.25 17.49
CA TYR A 158 -3.45 -9.32 18.18
C TYR A 158 -3.91 -9.90 19.53
N PRO A 159 -3.99 -9.12 20.64
CA PRO A 159 -3.88 -7.66 20.72
C PRO A 159 -2.46 -7.14 21.01
N ASN A 160 -1.41 -7.98 20.93
CA ASN A 160 -0.06 -7.53 21.23
C ASN A 160 0.37 -6.43 20.24
N PRO A 161 1.06 -5.35 20.69
CA PRO A 161 1.42 -4.22 19.83
C PRO A 161 2.19 -4.64 18.57
N GLY A 162 1.68 -4.26 17.39
CA GLY A 162 2.26 -4.63 16.09
C GLY A 162 2.05 -6.09 15.68
N GLY A 163 1.35 -6.90 16.48
CA GLY A 163 0.96 -8.27 16.15
C GLY A 163 -0.29 -8.30 15.26
N ARG A 164 -0.29 -9.12 14.21
CA ARG A 164 -1.42 -9.20 13.27
C ARG A 164 -1.57 -10.57 12.61
N HIS A 165 -0.78 -10.83 11.57
CA HIS A 165 -0.98 -11.96 10.65
C HIS A 165 0.27 -12.83 10.49
N GLY A 166 1.12 -12.88 11.51
CA GLY A 166 2.36 -13.64 11.52
C GLY A 166 3.49 -12.83 12.15
N ASP A 167 3.46 -11.50 11.96
CA ASP A 167 4.36 -10.53 12.58
C ASP A 167 5.83 -10.94 12.46
N ASP A 168 6.48 -11.38 13.54
CA ASP A 168 7.87 -11.84 13.47
C ASP A 168 8.02 -13.12 12.65
N GLY A 169 6.98 -13.95 12.62
CA GLY A 169 6.89 -15.15 11.81
C GLY A 169 7.03 -14.89 10.31
N LEU A 170 6.66 -13.71 9.80
CA LEU A 170 6.75 -13.40 8.36
C LEU A 170 8.21 -13.31 7.85
N LYS A 171 9.19 -13.28 8.76
CA LYS A 171 10.62 -13.31 8.44
C LYS A 171 11.12 -14.71 8.08
N ILE A 172 10.43 -15.77 8.51
CA ILE A 172 10.85 -17.16 8.27
C ILE A 172 10.93 -17.46 6.77
N GLY A 173 11.92 -18.25 6.35
CA GLY A 173 12.24 -18.52 4.95
C GLY A 173 13.04 -17.39 4.30
N ARG A 174 12.68 -16.12 4.54
CA ARG A 174 13.40 -14.95 3.99
C ARG A 174 14.70 -14.64 4.73
N GLN A 175 14.70 -14.81 6.06
CA GLN A 175 15.81 -14.50 6.94
C GLN A 175 16.42 -15.75 7.60
N GLY A 176 16.10 -16.94 7.08
CA GLY A 176 16.57 -18.23 7.61
C GLY A 176 15.45 -19.15 8.09
N MET A 177 15.84 -20.32 8.57
CA MET A 177 14.95 -21.42 8.96
C MET A 177 15.13 -21.87 10.43
N GLU A 178 16.06 -21.23 11.12
CA GLU A 178 16.59 -21.70 12.41
C GLU A 178 15.54 -21.89 13.50
N PRO A 179 14.53 -21.01 13.67
CA PRO A 179 13.47 -21.27 14.64
C PRO A 179 12.74 -22.61 14.45
N VAL A 180 12.60 -23.07 13.20
CA VAL A 180 11.96 -24.35 12.87
C VAL A 180 12.93 -25.51 13.11
N PHE A 181 14.18 -25.38 12.67
CA PHE A 181 15.20 -26.42 12.83
C PHE A 181 15.51 -26.68 14.31
N ASP A 182 15.73 -25.61 15.08
CA ASP A 182 15.98 -25.68 16.51
C ASP A 182 14.82 -26.36 17.27
N PHE A 183 13.57 -26.09 16.86
CA PHE A 183 12.40 -26.73 17.45
C PHE A 183 12.36 -28.23 17.14
N ILE A 184 12.61 -28.62 15.88
CA ILE A 184 12.67 -30.02 15.47
C ILE A 184 13.75 -30.74 16.29
N ASP A 185 14.97 -30.21 16.34
CA ASP A 185 16.11 -30.84 17.03
C ASP A 185 15.85 -31.03 18.52
N ARG A 186 15.29 -30.00 19.19
CA ARG A 186 14.88 -30.11 20.59
C ARG A 186 13.81 -31.16 20.80
N SER A 187 12.85 -31.26 19.89
CA SER A 187 11.73 -32.21 20.00
C SER A 187 12.20 -33.65 19.79
N VAL A 188 13.07 -33.87 18.80
CA VAL A 188 13.72 -35.16 18.54
C VAL A 188 14.55 -35.59 19.75
N LYS A 189 15.40 -34.71 20.27
CA LYS A 189 16.23 -35.00 21.47
C LYS A 189 15.39 -35.34 22.70
N ARG A 190 14.18 -34.78 22.82
CA ARG A 190 13.25 -35.04 23.93
C ARG A 190 12.31 -36.22 23.66
N GLU A 191 12.44 -36.88 22.51
CA GLU A 191 11.57 -37.97 22.06
C GLU A 191 10.07 -37.60 22.13
N LYS A 192 9.74 -36.34 21.81
CA LYS A 192 8.36 -35.86 21.78
C LYS A 192 7.83 -35.85 20.35
N PRO A 193 6.62 -36.39 20.09
CA PRO A 193 5.97 -36.16 18.81
C PRO A 193 5.68 -34.67 18.67
N PHE A 194 5.83 -34.13 17.46
CA PHE A 194 5.68 -32.69 17.25
C PHE A 194 4.82 -32.31 16.04
N PHE A 195 4.30 -31.08 16.06
CA PHE A 195 3.61 -30.45 14.94
C PHE A 195 4.28 -29.13 14.54
N VAL A 196 4.74 -29.01 13.30
CA VAL A 196 5.25 -27.76 12.73
C VAL A 196 4.22 -27.16 11.79
N TRP A 197 3.86 -25.91 12.05
CA TRP A 197 3.15 -25.02 11.12
C TRP A 197 4.19 -24.12 10.44
N TYR A 198 4.60 -24.47 9.23
CA TYR A 198 5.54 -23.72 8.42
C TYR A 198 4.79 -23.00 7.29
N ALA A 199 4.47 -21.73 7.50
CA ALA A 199 3.62 -20.94 6.60
C ALA A 199 4.29 -19.62 6.17
N PRO A 200 5.49 -19.62 5.56
CA PRO A 200 6.22 -18.40 5.25
C PRO A 200 5.40 -17.42 4.39
N PHE A 201 5.77 -16.14 4.44
CA PHE A 201 5.17 -15.10 3.62
C PHE A 201 5.84 -15.04 2.23
N LEU A 202 5.77 -16.18 1.54
CA LEU A 202 6.40 -16.47 0.25
C LEU A 202 5.48 -17.38 -0.59
N PRO A 203 5.37 -17.17 -1.91
CA PRO A 203 5.86 -16.04 -2.73
C PRO A 203 5.09 -14.69 -2.63
N HIS A 204 4.47 -14.35 -1.51
CA HIS A 204 3.69 -13.10 -1.36
C HIS A 204 4.47 -11.80 -1.63
N THR A 205 3.75 -10.79 -2.12
CA THR A 205 4.23 -9.41 -2.29
C THR A 205 4.75 -8.75 -0.98
N PRO A 206 5.76 -7.86 -1.04
CA PRO A 206 6.51 -7.45 -2.23
C PRO A 206 7.36 -8.60 -2.78
N HIS A 207 7.40 -8.74 -4.12
CA HIS A 207 8.25 -9.72 -4.80
C HIS A 207 9.68 -9.18 -4.86
N ASN A 208 10.47 -9.54 -3.86
CA ASN A 208 11.86 -9.11 -3.64
C ASN A 208 12.78 -10.33 -3.47
N PRO A 209 12.90 -11.18 -4.51
CA PRO A 209 13.72 -12.39 -4.46
C PRO A 209 15.23 -12.06 -4.35
N PRO A 210 16.06 -13.02 -3.93
CA PRO A 210 17.51 -12.92 -4.06
C PRO A 210 17.90 -12.64 -5.51
N GLU A 211 18.87 -11.75 -5.69
CA GLU A 211 19.29 -11.28 -7.02
C GLU A 211 19.72 -12.43 -7.95
N ARG A 212 20.29 -13.51 -7.39
CA ARG A 212 20.67 -14.70 -8.19
C ARG A 212 19.45 -15.36 -8.86
N LEU A 213 18.33 -15.45 -8.16
CA LEU A 213 17.10 -16.04 -8.68
C LEU A 213 16.44 -15.07 -9.65
N HIS A 214 16.41 -13.78 -9.32
CA HIS A 214 15.87 -12.77 -10.23
C HIS A 214 16.58 -12.77 -11.59
N LYS A 215 17.91 -12.74 -11.60
CA LYS A 215 18.73 -12.80 -12.83
C LYS A 215 18.50 -14.09 -13.62
N LYS A 216 18.34 -15.23 -12.93
CA LYS A 216 18.03 -16.52 -13.56
C LYS A 216 16.77 -16.43 -14.42
N TYR A 217 15.68 -15.87 -13.88
CA TYR A 217 14.41 -15.78 -14.61
C TYR A 217 14.40 -14.68 -15.68
N LEU A 218 15.10 -13.56 -15.47
CA LEU A 218 15.32 -12.56 -16.52
C LEU A 218 16.07 -13.16 -17.73
N ALA A 219 17.09 -13.98 -17.48
CA ALA A 219 17.86 -14.64 -18.55
C ALA A 219 17.01 -15.62 -19.38
N LYS A 220 15.86 -16.06 -18.86
CA LYS A 220 14.87 -16.88 -19.59
C LYS A 220 13.91 -16.06 -20.46
N GLY A 221 14.10 -14.74 -20.55
CA GLY A 221 13.24 -13.84 -21.33
C GLY A 221 11.91 -13.49 -20.66
N VAL A 222 11.75 -13.78 -19.36
CA VAL A 222 10.53 -13.45 -18.61
C VAL A 222 10.52 -11.94 -18.26
N GLN A 223 9.36 -11.28 -18.42
CA GLN A 223 9.19 -9.87 -18.05
C GLN A 223 9.54 -9.63 -16.58
N ASN A 224 10.22 -8.52 -16.29
CA ASN A 224 10.85 -8.25 -14.99
C ASN A 224 9.96 -8.50 -13.75
N ARG A 225 8.72 -8.00 -13.72
CA ARG A 225 7.83 -8.21 -12.55
C ARG A 225 7.38 -9.66 -12.42
N VAL A 226 7.14 -10.34 -13.53
CA VAL A 226 6.81 -11.77 -13.54
C VAL A 226 8.03 -12.61 -13.16
N ALA A 227 9.22 -12.24 -13.61
CA ALA A 227 10.48 -12.87 -13.23
C ALA A 227 10.75 -12.75 -11.72
N GLN A 228 10.44 -11.59 -11.11
CA GLN A 228 10.49 -11.41 -9.66
C GLN A 228 9.58 -12.41 -8.94
N TYR A 229 8.34 -12.57 -9.41
CA TYR A 229 7.41 -13.56 -8.84
C TYR A 229 7.91 -15.00 -9.00
N TYR A 230 8.36 -15.40 -10.19
CA TYR A 230 8.91 -16.75 -10.42
C TYR A 230 10.12 -17.05 -9.54
N ALA A 231 11.00 -16.06 -9.37
CA ALA A 231 12.12 -16.14 -8.45
C ALA A 231 11.69 -16.27 -6.99
N MET A 232 10.56 -15.69 -6.59
CA MET A 232 10.00 -15.88 -5.25
C MET A 232 9.47 -17.30 -5.05
N CYS A 233 8.85 -17.90 -6.08
CA CYS A 233 8.41 -19.30 -6.03
C CYS A 233 9.60 -20.25 -5.85
N GLU A 234 10.68 -20.04 -6.60
CA GLU A 234 11.90 -20.84 -6.44
C GLU A 234 12.58 -20.56 -5.09
N TRP A 235 12.54 -19.33 -4.57
CA TRP A 235 13.10 -19.06 -3.25
C TRP A 235 12.35 -19.80 -2.13
N PHE A 236 11.02 -19.87 -2.24
CA PHE A 236 10.21 -20.71 -1.35
C PHE A 236 10.51 -22.21 -1.52
N ASP A 237 10.74 -22.66 -2.75
CA ASP A 237 11.18 -24.04 -3.03
C ASP A 237 12.48 -24.38 -2.29
N GLU A 238 13.45 -23.48 -2.28
CA GLU A 238 14.72 -23.67 -1.55
C GLU A 238 14.52 -23.80 -0.04
N THR A 239 13.61 -23.04 0.55
CA THR A 239 13.33 -23.14 1.98
C THR A 239 12.58 -24.43 2.31
N CYS A 240 11.74 -24.92 1.40
CA CYS A 240 11.15 -26.26 1.49
C CYS A 240 12.23 -27.35 1.41
N GLY A 241 13.19 -27.21 0.47
CA GLY A 241 14.34 -28.11 0.35
C GLY A 241 15.17 -28.15 1.62
N ALA A 242 15.47 -27.00 2.22
CA ALA A 242 16.18 -26.91 3.48
C ALA A 242 15.45 -27.64 4.62
N LEU A 243 14.13 -27.45 4.73
CA LEU A 243 13.31 -28.15 5.73
C LEU A 243 13.28 -29.67 5.53
N MET A 244 13.10 -30.13 4.29
CA MET A 244 13.10 -31.56 3.99
C MET A 244 14.46 -32.21 4.25
N ASN A 245 15.55 -31.52 3.88
CA ASN A 245 16.90 -31.99 4.17
C ASN A 245 17.16 -32.09 5.68
N HIS A 246 16.67 -31.13 6.48
CA HIS A 246 16.79 -31.18 7.94
C HIS A 246 16.06 -32.38 8.54
N ILE A 247 14.85 -32.69 8.05
CA ILE A 247 14.08 -33.88 8.46
C ILE A 247 14.84 -35.18 8.12
N ASP A 248 15.43 -35.26 6.93
CA ASP A 248 16.22 -36.42 6.50
C ASP A 248 17.50 -36.57 7.34
N GLN A 249 18.22 -35.47 7.60
CA GLN A 249 19.45 -35.45 8.41
C GLN A 249 19.21 -35.80 9.88
N ALA A 250 18.08 -35.39 10.43
CA ALA A 250 17.64 -35.76 11.77
C ALA A 250 17.21 -37.25 11.88
N GLY A 251 17.16 -37.98 10.76
CA GLY A 251 16.82 -39.40 10.73
C GLY A 251 15.35 -39.71 11.05
N ILE A 252 14.47 -38.71 11.01
CA ILE A 252 13.05 -38.82 11.39
C ILE A 252 12.10 -38.89 10.19
N ALA A 253 12.63 -39.06 8.99
CA ALA A 253 11.86 -39.09 7.75
C ALA A 253 10.74 -40.14 7.75
N GLU A 254 10.96 -41.34 8.27
CA GLU A 254 9.95 -42.42 8.30
C GLU A 254 8.91 -42.21 9.40
N ASP A 255 9.26 -41.42 10.42
CA ASP A 255 8.39 -41.05 11.53
C ASP A 255 7.62 -39.75 11.25
N THR A 256 7.77 -39.11 10.08
CA THR A 256 7.21 -37.78 9.82
C THR A 256 6.21 -37.77 8.66
N LEU A 257 4.98 -37.35 8.95
CA LEU A 257 3.96 -36.97 7.98
C LEU A 257 4.18 -35.50 7.58
N VAL A 258 4.57 -35.29 6.32
CA VAL A 258 4.64 -33.96 5.70
C VAL A 258 3.39 -33.73 4.86
N VAL A 259 2.76 -32.58 5.02
CA VAL A 259 1.63 -32.14 4.20
C VAL A 259 1.97 -30.81 3.54
N TYR A 260 1.79 -30.73 2.22
CA TYR A 260 1.91 -29.49 1.46
C TYR A 260 0.53 -28.99 1.02
N VAL A 261 0.25 -27.71 1.26
CA VAL A 261 -0.96 -27.01 0.83
C VAL A 261 -0.61 -25.57 0.43
N THR A 262 -1.43 -24.94 -0.41
CA THR A 262 -1.38 -23.49 -0.67
C THR A 262 -2.68 -22.86 -0.21
N ASP A 263 -2.64 -21.65 0.35
CA ASP A 263 -3.86 -21.01 0.88
C ASP A 263 -4.70 -20.27 -0.16
N ASN A 264 -4.11 -19.84 -1.28
CA ASN A 264 -4.77 -19.23 -2.45
C ASN A 264 -3.80 -19.10 -3.64
N GLY A 265 -4.32 -18.90 -4.86
CA GLY A 265 -3.51 -18.74 -6.07
C GLY A 265 -3.32 -17.29 -6.55
N TRP A 266 -2.16 -17.03 -7.19
CA TRP A 266 -1.77 -15.72 -7.72
C TRP A 266 -1.54 -15.76 -9.24
N ILE A 267 -2.39 -15.10 -10.02
CA ILE A 267 -2.19 -14.89 -11.46
C ILE A 267 -1.39 -13.60 -11.63
N GLN A 268 -0.26 -13.70 -12.30
CA GLN A 268 0.69 -12.60 -12.44
C GLN A 268 0.17 -11.56 -13.44
N THR A 269 0.59 -10.30 -13.24
CA THR A 269 0.34 -9.20 -14.18
C THR A 269 1.60 -8.38 -14.36
N GLU A 270 1.79 -7.82 -15.56
CA GLU A 270 2.96 -6.96 -15.85
C GLU A 270 2.85 -5.60 -15.15
N GLN A 271 1.65 -5.16 -14.81
CA GLN A 271 1.35 -3.88 -14.16
C GLN A 271 1.51 -3.94 -12.63
N GLY A 272 1.52 -5.15 -12.04
CA GLY A 272 1.61 -5.37 -10.60
C GLY A 272 0.30 -5.82 -9.94
N GLY A 273 0.43 -6.51 -8.80
CA GLY A 273 -0.69 -7.14 -8.12
C GLY A 273 -1.21 -8.39 -8.86
N TYR A 274 -2.19 -9.07 -8.26
CA TYR A 274 -2.83 -10.22 -8.87
C TYR A 274 -3.85 -9.78 -9.94
N GLY A 275 -4.00 -10.62 -10.97
CA GLY A 275 -4.96 -10.41 -12.06
C GLY A 275 -6.39 -10.91 -11.74
N PRO A 276 -7.34 -10.71 -12.67
CA PRO A 276 -8.69 -11.25 -12.55
C PRO A 276 -8.67 -12.77 -12.34
N ARG A 277 -9.67 -13.32 -11.65
CA ARG A 277 -9.81 -14.79 -11.39
C ARG A 277 -8.67 -15.41 -10.55
N SER A 278 -7.90 -14.59 -9.86
CA SER A 278 -6.82 -15.01 -8.98
C SER A 278 -7.29 -15.10 -7.51
N LYS A 279 -6.47 -14.62 -6.56
CA LYS A 279 -6.73 -14.51 -5.13
C LYS A 279 -8.09 -13.88 -4.89
N ARG A 280 -8.78 -14.39 -3.87
CA ARG A 280 -10.15 -14.01 -3.45
C ARG A 280 -11.26 -14.41 -4.42
N SER A 281 -10.95 -15.13 -5.49
CA SER A 281 -11.95 -15.52 -6.49
C SER A 281 -12.25 -17.03 -6.43
N PRO A 282 -13.45 -17.47 -6.85
CA PRO A 282 -13.84 -18.88 -6.85
C PRO A 282 -13.29 -19.68 -8.04
N TYR A 283 -12.61 -19.02 -8.97
CA TYR A 283 -12.04 -19.62 -10.19
C TYR A 283 -10.81 -20.50 -9.87
N GLU A 284 -10.41 -21.38 -10.78
CA GLU A 284 -9.27 -22.31 -10.65
C GLU A 284 -8.00 -21.56 -10.24
N GLY A 285 -7.76 -20.39 -10.82
CA GLY A 285 -6.58 -19.56 -10.52
C GLY A 285 -6.51 -19.01 -9.09
N GLY A 286 -7.62 -19.05 -8.34
CA GLY A 286 -7.66 -18.74 -6.91
C GLY A 286 -7.78 -19.97 -6.02
N THR A 287 -8.58 -20.97 -6.43
CA THR A 287 -9.02 -22.09 -5.58
C THR A 287 -8.27 -23.40 -5.79
N ARG A 288 -7.81 -23.70 -7.00
CA ARG A 288 -7.09 -24.95 -7.29
C ARG A 288 -5.65 -24.83 -6.83
N ASN A 289 -5.16 -25.85 -6.12
CA ASN A 289 -3.77 -25.96 -5.70
C ASN A 289 -3.38 -27.45 -5.57
N PRO A 290 -2.12 -27.84 -5.82
CA PRO A 290 -1.68 -29.20 -5.51
C PRO A 290 -1.70 -29.43 -3.98
N ILE A 291 -2.16 -30.61 -3.56
CA ILE A 291 -2.07 -31.05 -2.16
C ILE A 291 -1.23 -32.32 -2.11
N MET A 292 -0.26 -32.37 -1.21
CA MET A 292 0.66 -33.51 -1.11
C MET A 292 0.67 -34.09 0.29
N PHE A 293 0.69 -35.42 0.39
CA PHE A 293 0.90 -36.14 1.65
C PHE A 293 2.10 -37.07 1.50
N ARG A 294 3.15 -36.83 2.28
CA ARG A 294 4.36 -37.65 2.29
C ARG A 294 4.58 -38.24 3.67
N TRP A 295 4.61 -39.55 3.77
CA TRP A 295 5.00 -40.27 4.98
C TRP A 295 5.78 -41.52 4.57
N LYS A 296 7.10 -41.41 4.57
CA LYS A 296 8.00 -42.44 4.03
C LYS A 296 7.75 -43.79 4.73
N GLY A 297 7.64 -44.86 3.94
CA GLY A 297 7.33 -46.22 4.42
C GLY A 297 5.86 -46.45 4.79
N THR A 298 5.03 -45.42 4.92
CA THR A 298 3.62 -45.52 5.35
C THR A 298 2.62 -45.13 4.26
N ILE A 299 2.88 -44.05 3.53
CA ILE A 299 2.07 -43.58 2.40
C ILE A 299 2.89 -43.81 1.12
N PRO A 300 2.46 -44.72 0.21
CA PRO A 300 3.15 -44.92 -1.06
C PRO A 300 3.02 -43.67 -1.96
N PRO A 301 4.11 -43.24 -2.62
CA PRO A 301 4.05 -42.17 -3.61
C PRO A 301 3.07 -42.51 -4.74
N SER A 302 2.26 -41.55 -5.15
CA SER A 302 1.26 -41.75 -6.20
C SER A 302 0.75 -40.43 -6.78
N ASP A 303 0.47 -40.40 -8.08
CA ASP A 303 -0.24 -39.30 -8.73
C ASP A 303 -1.74 -39.57 -8.69
N ARG A 304 -2.47 -38.77 -7.91
CA ARG A 304 -3.87 -38.98 -7.54
C ARG A 304 -4.77 -38.01 -8.31
N PRO A 305 -5.52 -38.47 -9.33
CA PRO A 305 -6.41 -37.61 -10.11
C PRO A 305 -7.72 -37.26 -9.38
N GLU A 306 -7.97 -37.86 -8.22
CA GLU A 306 -9.18 -37.61 -7.44
C GLU A 306 -9.23 -36.17 -6.91
N LEU A 307 -10.43 -35.71 -6.59
CA LEU A 307 -10.63 -34.45 -5.91
C LEU A 307 -10.07 -34.53 -4.48
N CYS A 308 -9.33 -33.50 -4.07
CA CYS A 308 -8.85 -33.28 -2.71
C CYS A 308 -9.18 -31.87 -2.25
N SER A 309 -9.44 -31.66 -0.96
CA SER A 309 -9.62 -30.32 -0.43
C SER A 309 -8.78 -30.10 0.83
N SER A 310 -8.34 -28.85 1.04
CA SER A 310 -7.58 -28.48 2.25
C SER A 310 -8.38 -28.73 3.53
N ILE A 311 -9.71 -28.80 3.48
CA ILE A 311 -10.56 -29.16 4.63
C ILE A 311 -10.36 -30.61 5.10
N ASP A 312 -9.83 -31.48 4.24
CA ASP A 312 -9.49 -32.87 4.58
C ASP A 312 -8.25 -32.96 5.49
N PHE A 313 -7.50 -31.86 5.65
CA PHE A 313 -6.24 -31.82 6.40
C PHE A 313 -6.42 -32.19 7.86
N ALA A 314 -7.24 -31.45 8.61
CA ALA A 314 -7.45 -31.66 10.03
C ALA A 314 -7.91 -33.09 10.40
N PRO A 315 -8.96 -33.67 9.78
CA PRO A 315 -9.38 -35.04 10.10
C PRO A 315 -8.32 -36.09 9.74
N THR A 316 -7.57 -35.88 8.65
CA THR A 316 -6.48 -36.79 8.25
C THR A 316 -5.31 -36.75 9.24
N VAL A 317 -4.91 -35.55 9.67
CA VAL A 317 -3.82 -35.36 10.65
C VAL A 317 -4.20 -35.91 12.02
N LEU A 318 -5.43 -35.65 12.49
CA LEU A 318 -5.91 -36.20 13.76
C LEU A 318 -5.92 -37.73 13.72
N ALA A 319 -6.36 -38.33 12.62
CA ALA A 319 -6.33 -39.77 12.45
C ALA A 319 -4.90 -40.32 12.47
N ALA A 320 -3.95 -39.65 11.81
CA ALA A 320 -2.54 -40.04 11.80
C ALA A 320 -1.92 -39.98 13.21
N ALA A 321 -2.30 -38.96 13.98
CA ALA A 321 -1.85 -38.79 15.36
C ALA A 321 -2.57 -39.68 16.39
N GLY A 322 -3.61 -40.42 15.99
CA GLY A 322 -4.49 -41.12 16.93
C GLY A 322 -5.23 -40.16 17.88
N ALA A 323 -5.41 -38.90 17.46
CA ALA A 323 -6.09 -37.83 18.16
C ALA A 323 -7.58 -37.76 17.76
N LYS A 324 -8.39 -37.11 18.60
CA LYS A 324 -9.80 -36.84 18.31
C LYS A 324 -10.05 -35.34 18.33
N GLY A 325 -10.85 -34.87 17.38
CA GLY A 325 -11.37 -33.51 17.37
C GLY A 325 -12.62 -33.37 18.26
N PRO A 326 -13.05 -32.13 18.54
CA PRO A 326 -14.21 -31.86 19.40
C PRO A 326 -15.54 -31.89 18.64
N HIS A 327 -15.52 -32.00 17.32
CA HIS A 327 -16.69 -32.02 16.46
C HIS A 327 -16.46 -32.96 15.27
N ASP A 328 -17.55 -33.30 14.60
CA ASP A 328 -17.46 -33.96 13.30
C ASP A 328 -16.83 -33.01 12.28
N PHE A 329 -16.03 -33.58 11.38
CA PHE A 329 -15.37 -32.82 10.33
C PHE A 329 -16.13 -33.01 9.02
N PRO A 330 -16.46 -31.93 8.29
CA PRO A 330 -17.01 -32.03 6.94
C PRO A 330 -15.98 -32.57 5.93
N GLY A 331 -14.68 -32.42 6.22
CA GLY A 331 -13.59 -32.99 5.42
C GLY A 331 -13.44 -34.50 5.64
N LEU A 332 -12.90 -35.17 4.63
CA LEU A 332 -12.66 -36.61 4.70
C LEU A 332 -11.36 -36.91 5.45
N ASN A 333 -11.38 -37.95 6.30
CA ASN A 333 -10.14 -38.59 6.73
C ASN A 333 -9.56 -39.40 5.57
N LEU A 334 -8.47 -38.91 4.98
CA LEU A 334 -7.84 -39.53 3.82
C LEU A 334 -6.87 -40.66 4.19
N LEU A 335 -6.47 -40.78 5.46
CA LEU A 335 -5.39 -41.67 5.88
C LEU A 335 -5.57 -43.13 5.42
N PRO A 336 -6.75 -43.77 5.51
CA PRO A 336 -6.94 -45.13 5.01
C PRO A 336 -6.68 -45.27 3.50
N HIS A 337 -7.07 -44.27 2.72
CA HIS A 337 -6.89 -44.22 1.26
C HIS A 337 -5.45 -43.86 0.87
N LEU A 338 -4.79 -43.03 1.67
CA LEU A 338 -3.38 -42.70 1.51
C LEU A 338 -2.52 -43.95 1.75
N LYS A 339 -2.71 -44.66 2.88
CA LYS A 339 -1.93 -45.86 3.22
C LYS A 339 -2.16 -47.03 2.27
N SER A 340 -3.40 -47.26 1.86
CA SER A 340 -3.74 -48.40 1.00
C SER A 340 -3.53 -48.15 -0.49
N GLY A 341 -3.31 -46.90 -0.91
CA GLY A 341 -3.31 -46.50 -2.31
C GLY A 341 -4.69 -46.57 -3.00
N LYS A 342 -5.75 -47.00 -2.30
CA LYS A 342 -7.09 -47.10 -2.87
C LYS A 342 -7.68 -45.72 -3.16
N LYS A 343 -8.46 -45.63 -4.23
CA LYS A 343 -9.13 -44.38 -4.63
C LYS A 343 -10.05 -43.83 -3.54
N ILE A 344 -10.08 -42.51 -3.41
CA ILE A 344 -11.07 -41.83 -2.56
C ILE A 344 -12.41 -41.90 -3.27
N LYS A 345 -13.48 -42.26 -2.56
CA LYS A 345 -14.85 -42.22 -3.08
C LYS A 345 -15.42 -40.81 -2.94
N ARG A 346 -14.92 -39.88 -3.74
CA ARG A 346 -15.41 -38.50 -3.81
C ARG A 346 -15.38 -38.01 -5.25
N ASP A 347 -16.56 -37.65 -5.75
CA ASP A 347 -16.74 -37.03 -7.07
C ASP A 347 -17.11 -35.55 -6.98
N THR A 348 -17.45 -35.06 -5.78
CA THR A 348 -18.00 -33.72 -5.55
C THR A 348 -17.20 -32.96 -4.49
N LEU A 349 -16.95 -31.66 -4.74
CA LEU A 349 -16.36 -30.70 -3.80
C LEU A 349 -17.15 -29.41 -3.78
N PHE A 350 -17.07 -28.72 -2.65
CA PHE A 350 -17.77 -27.47 -2.42
C PHE A 350 -16.80 -26.40 -1.94
N GLY A 351 -17.18 -25.15 -2.19
CA GLY A 351 -16.55 -24.02 -1.55
C GLY A 351 -17.33 -22.74 -1.73
N GLU A 352 -16.74 -21.69 -1.21
CA GLU A 352 -17.39 -20.41 -0.96
C GLU A 352 -16.37 -19.30 -1.08
N SER A 353 -16.83 -18.13 -1.52
CA SER A 353 -15.99 -16.94 -1.58
C SER A 353 -16.75 -15.78 -0.99
N PHE A 354 -16.09 -15.13 -0.04
CA PHE A 354 -16.61 -13.97 0.66
C PHE A 354 -15.81 -12.72 0.27
N ALA A 355 -16.30 -11.56 0.69
CA ALA A 355 -15.55 -10.32 0.61
C ALA A 355 -14.23 -10.39 1.40
N HIS A 356 -13.30 -9.49 1.07
CA HIS A 356 -12.02 -9.41 1.79
C HIS A 356 -12.20 -9.00 3.25
N ASP A 357 -13.04 -7.99 3.48
CA ASP A 357 -13.37 -7.50 4.82
C ASP A 357 -14.78 -7.98 5.18
N VAL A 358 -14.95 -8.50 6.40
CA VAL A 358 -16.17 -9.12 6.90
C VAL A 358 -17.21 -8.03 7.19
N ALA A 359 -18.27 -7.98 6.39
CA ALA A 359 -19.36 -7.02 6.50
C ALA A 359 -20.10 -7.08 7.85
N ASP A 360 -20.27 -8.28 8.40
CA ASP A 360 -20.86 -8.53 9.71
C ASP A 360 -20.15 -9.74 10.35
N VAL A 361 -19.47 -9.52 11.48
CA VAL A 361 -18.67 -10.54 12.18
C VAL A 361 -19.50 -11.61 12.90
N GLU A 362 -20.81 -11.42 13.06
CA GLU A 362 -21.73 -12.41 13.61
C GLU A 362 -22.61 -13.08 12.55
N ASN A 363 -22.70 -12.48 11.36
CA ASN A 363 -23.42 -13.02 10.20
C ASN A 363 -22.47 -13.33 9.02
N PRO A 364 -21.93 -14.57 8.92
CA PRO A 364 -21.06 -14.99 7.82
C PRO A 364 -21.63 -14.74 6.42
N GLN A 365 -22.94 -14.94 6.23
CA GLN A 365 -23.62 -14.71 4.95
C GLN A 365 -23.53 -13.26 4.50
N ALA A 366 -23.29 -12.32 5.43
CA ALA A 366 -23.28 -10.90 5.12
C ALA A 366 -22.31 -10.55 3.97
N SER A 367 -21.21 -11.29 3.90
CA SER A 367 -20.12 -11.11 2.94
C SER A 367 -20.10 -12.15 1.81
N LEU A 368 -21.10 -13.03 1.70
CA LEU A 368 -21.09 -14.16 0.76
C LEU A 368 -21.27 -13.68 -0.69
N LEU A 369 -20.25 -13.89 -1.52
CA LEU A 369 -20.24 -13.46 -2.92
C LEU A 369 -20.44 -14.62 -3.89
N TYR A 370 -19.88 -15.79 -3.56
CA TYR A 370 -20.04 -17.00 -4.37
C TYR A 370 -20.21 -18.24 -3.50
N ARG A 371 -21.03 -19.17 -3.99
CA ARG A 371 -20.92 -20.60 -3.68
C ARG A 371 -20.50 -21.31 -4.96
N TRP A 372 -19.65 -22.32 -4.85
CA TRP A 372 -19.21 -23.09 -5.99
C TRP A 372 -19.14 -24.58 -5.69
N VAL A 373 -19.42 -25.40 -6.70
CA VAL A 373 -19.39 -26.85 -6.64
C VAL A 373 -18.60 -27.40 -7.82
N ILE A 374 -17.77 -28.40 -7.57
CA ILE A 374 -17.13 -29.21 -8.60
C ILE A 374 -17.71 -30.61 -8.51
N LYS A 375 -18.28 -31.14 -9.60
CA LYS A 375 -18.71 -32.55 -9.70
C LYS A 375 -18.10 -33.20 -10.93
N GLY A 376 -17.23 -34.19 -10.72
CA GLY A 376 -16.40 -34.75 -11.77
C GLY A 376 -15.44 -33.69 -12.32
N HIS A 377 -15.72 -33.19 -13.53
CA HIS A 377 -15.00 -32.07 -14.16
C HIS A 377 -15.87 -30.82 -14.35
N ASP A 378 -17.16 -30.88 -14.02
CA ASP A 378 -18.02 -29.71 -14.12
C ASP A 378 -17.83 -28.83 -12.89
N LYS A 379 -17.63 -27.54 -13.09
CA LYS A 379 -17.61 -26.54 -12.02
C LYS A 379 -18.70 -25.52 -12.23
N LEU A 380 -19.59 -25.38 -11.25
CA LEU A 380 -20.62 -24.37 -11.22
C LEU A 380 -20.26 -23.30 -10.19
N LEU A 381 -20.34 -22.03 -10.60
CA LEU A 381 -20.28 -20.87 -9.73
C LEU A 381 -21.66 -20.20 -9.69
N LEU A 382 -22.17 -19.95 -8.49
CA LEU A 382 -23.37 -19.15 -8.26
C LEU A 382 -22.98 -17.88 -7.52
N THR A 383 -23.43 -16.74 -8.03
CA THR A 383 -23.19 -15.41 -7.44
C THR A 383 -24.30 -15.01 -6.48
N TYR A 384 -23.94 -14.32 -5.40
CA TYR A 384 -24.83 -13.82 -4.36
C TYR A 384 -24.63 -12.32 -4.10
N ASP A 385 -25.64 -11.70 -3.52
CA ASP A 385 -25.71 -10.27 -3.19
C ASP A 385 -25.04 -9.89 -1.87
N GLY A 386 -24.07 -10.67 -1.37
CA GLY A 386 -23.27 -10.26 -0.21
C GLY A 386 -22.51 -8.96 -0.47
N ALA A 387 -22.20 -8.22 0.60
CA ALA A 387 -21.53 -6.93 0.48
C ALA A 387 -20.06 -7.15 0.06
N PRO A 388 -19.61 -6.69 -1.13
CA PRO A 388 -18.28 -7.01 -1.64
C PRO A 388 -17.14 -6.24 -0.96
N GLY A 389 -17.46 -5.14 -0.26
CA GLY A 389 -16.47 -4.27 0.36
C GLY A 389 -15.42 -3.75 -0.65
N LYS A 390 -14.18 -3.57 -0.19
CA LYS A 390 -13.05 -3.13 -1.03
C LYS A 390 -12.37 -4.32 -1.73
N MET A 391 -13.09 -5.00 -2.61
CA MET A 391 -12.54 -6.08 -3.44
C MET A 391 -12.01 -5.53 -4.78
N LYS A 392 -10.82 -5.99 -5.22
CA LYS A 392 -10.20 -5.54 -6.49
C LYS A 392 -11.01 -5.98 -7.72
N TYR A 393 -11.57 -7.20 -7.67
CA TYR A 393 -12.40 -7.77 -8.73
C TYR A 393 -13.69 -8.36 -8.13
N PRO A 394 -14.68 -7.51 -7.75
CA PRO A 394 -15.96 -7.99 -7.24
C PRO A 394 -16.77 -8.67 -8.36
N PRO A 395 -17.79 -9.48 -8.02
CA PRO A 395 -18.71 -10.02 -9.01
C PRO A 395 -19.28 -8.93 -9.92
N GLN A 396 -19.19 -9.13 -11.24
CA GLN A 396 -19.69 -8.19 -12.25
C GLN A 396 -21.10 -8.55 -12.76
N GLY A 397 -21.58 -9.77 -12.46
CA GLY A 397 -22.87 -10.27 -12.92
C GLY A 397 -23.37 -11.43 -12.05
N GLY A 398 -24.69 -11.59 -12.02
CA GLY A 398 -25.37 -12.62 -11.22
C GLY A 398 -25.51 -13.97 -11.91
N GLU A 399 -25.31 -14.04 -13.23
CA GLU A 399 -25.61 -15.23 -14.01
C GLU A 399 -24.80 -16.46 -13.55
N PRO A 400 -25.41 -17.65 -13.50
CA PRO A 400 -24.68 -18.90 -13.25
C PRO A 400 -23.54 -19.10 -14.24
N GLN A 401 -22.42 -19.61 -13.75
CA GLN A 401 -21.25 -19.90 -14.57
C GLN A 401 -20.87 -21.37 -14.47
N LEU A 402 -20.96 -22.10 -15.58
CA LEU A 402 -20.65 -23.52 -15.66
C LEU A 402 -19.45 -23.76 -16.56
N PHE A 403 -18.44 -24.48 -16.08
CA PHE A 403 -17.21 -24.77 -16.80
C PHE A 403 -16.92 -26.28 -16.83
N ASP A 404 -16.41 -26.77 -17.96
CA ASP A 404 -15.82 -28.12 -18.08
C ASP A 404 -14.32 -28.00 -17.84
N LEU A 405 -13.87 -28.29 -16.61
CA LEU A 405 -12.46 -28.14 -16.20
C LEU A 405 -11.50 -29.08 -16.93
N LYS A 406 -11.99 -30.10 -17.63
CA LYS A 406 -11.14 -31.00 -18.43
C LYS A 406 -10.80 -30.36 -19.77
N LYS A 407 -11.78 -29.73 -20.42
CA LYS A 407 -11.59 -29.06 -21.72
C LYS A 407 -11.15 -27.60 -21.58
N ASP A 408 -11.53 -26.96 -20.50
CA ASP A 408 -11.29 -25.54 -20.21
C ASP A 408 -10.79 -25.35 -18.77
N PRO A 409 -9.53 -25.73 -18.48
CA PRO A 409 -8.93 -25.55 -17.15
C PRO A 409 -8.71 -24.07 -16.77
N THR A 410 -8.98 -23.14 -17.70
CA THR A 410 -8.88 -21.69 -17.49
C THR A 410 -10.23 -20.98 -17.33
N GLU A 411 -11.34 -21.76 -17.37
CA GLU A 411 -12.71 -21.29 -17.19
C GLU A 411 -13.10 -20.13 -18.13
N LYS A 412 -12.63 -20.14 -19.37
CA LYS A 412 -12.91 -19.09 -20.37
C LYS A 412 -14.33 -19.16 -20.94
N THR A 413 -14.92 -20.35 -21.02
CA THR A 413 -16.19 -20.60 -21.74
C THR A 413 -17.31 -20.92 -20.76
N ASN A 414 -18.23 -19.99 -20.55
CA ASN A 414 -19.42 -20.25 -19.74
C ASN A 414 -20.42 -21.13 -20.51
N LEU A 415 -20.62 -22.37 -20.06
CA LEU A 415 -21.54 -23.36 -20.62
C LEU A 415 -22.95 -23.29 -20.04
N ALA A 416 -23.19 -22.48 -19.00
CA ALA A 416 -24.45 -22.43 -18.28
C ALA A 416 -25.66 -22.12 -19.20
N PRO A 417 -25.60 -21.14 -20.13
CA PRO A 417 -26.74 -20.84 -21.01
C PRO A 417 -27.17 -22.03 -21.89
N LYS A 418 -26.24 -22.92 -22.23
CA LYS A 418 -26.49 -24.10 -23.08
C LYS A 418 -26.83 -25.35 -22.27
N ASN A 419 -26.68 -25.32 -20.94
CA ASN A 419 -26.82 -26.50 -20.08
C ASN A 419 -27.67 -26.22 -18.82
N PRO A 420 -28.90 -25.69 -18.95
CA PRO A 420 -29.73 -25.29 -17.80
C PRO A 420 -30.08 -26.47 -16.88
N LYS A 421 -30.26 -27.69 -17.43
CA LYS A 421 -30.49 -28.90 -16.63
C LYS A 421 -29.31 -29.19 -15.71
N ARG A 422 -28.09 -29.07 -16.23
CA ARG A 422 -26.86 -29.32 -15.46
C ARG A 422 -26.65 -28.26 -14.39
N VAL A 423 -26.93 -26.99 -14.71
CA VAL A 423 -26.93 -25.90 -13.72
C VAL A 423 -27.89 -26.23 -12.59
N LYS A 424 -29.15 -26.62 -12.88
CA LYS A 424 -30.14 -26.98 -11.85
C LYS A 424 -29.67 -28.15 -10.96
N GLU A 425 -29.11 -29.20 -11.55
CA GLU A 425 -28.57 -30.35 -10.82
C GLU A 425 -27.45 -29.95 -9.85
N LEU A 426 -26.50 -29.13 -10.31
CA LEU A 426 -25.38 -28.69 -9.49
C LEU A 426 -25.78 -27.64 -8.46
N SER A 427 -26.73 -26.75 -8.77
CA SER A 427 -27.33 -25.83 -7.80
C SER A 427 -27.99 -26.58 -6.65
N ALA A 428 -28.70 -27.67 -6.92
CA ALA A 428 -29.33 -28.48 -5.87
C ALA A 428 -28.31 -29.07 -4.88
N LEU A 429 -27.11 -29.45 -5.36
CA LEU A 429 -26.02 -29.91 -4.49
C LEU A 429 -25.49 -28.79 -3.59
N LEU A 430 -25.43 -27.55 -4.10
CA LEU A 430 -25.04 -26.40 -3.30
C LEU A 430 -26.06 -26.10 -2.19
N ASP A 431 -27.35 -26.23 -2.51
CA ASP A 431 -28.44 -26.05 -1.54
C ASP A 431 -28.48 -27.16 -0.49
N GLU A 432 -28.15 -28.40 -0.85
CA GLU A 432 -27.99 -29.49 0.13
C GLU A 432 -26.81 -29.24 1.08
N TRP A 433 -25.71 -28.65 0.58
CA TRP A 433 -24.50 -28.42 1.35
C TRP A 433 -24.61 -27.21 2.29
N TYR A 434 -25.02 -26.04 1.79
CA TYR A 434 -25.03 -24.78 2.54
C TYR A 434 -26.09 -23.82 2.00
N VAL A 435 -27.25 -23.72 2.64
CA VAL A 435 -28.34 -22.81 2.23
C VAL A 435 -28.08 -21.37 2.72
N PRO A 436 -28.03 -20.36 1.84
CA PRO A 436 -27.88 -18.97 2.22
C PRO A 436 -29.26 -18.32 2.43
N GLU A 437 -29.81 -18.47 3.63
CA GLU A 437 -31.15 -17.96 4.01
C GLU A 437 -31.35 -16.43 3.85
N GLN A 438 -30.26 -15.66 3.83
CA GLN A 438 -30.30 -14.18 3.84
C GLN A 438 -29.71 -13.56 2.57
N ARG A 439 -29.50 -14.35 1.51
CA ARG A 439 -28.87 -13.87 0.27
C ARG A 439 -29.64 -14.31 -0.95
N THR A 440 -29.67 -13.44 -1.95
CA THR A 440 -30.33 -13.70 -3.22
C THR A 440 -29.32 -14.21 -4.24
N MET A 441 -29.50 -15.45 -4.71
CA MET A 441 -28.76 -15.96 -5.87
C MET A 441 -29.10 -15.13 -7.11
N GLY A 442 -28.11 -14.90 -7.98
CA GLY A 442 -28.36 -14.21 -9.24
C GLY A 442 -28.36 -12.69 -9.14
N LYS A 443 -28.13 -12.15 -7.93
CA LYS A 443 -27.99 -10.72 -7.69
C LYS A 443 -26.58 -10.39 -7.25
N VAL A 444 -26.14 -9.19 -7.58
CA VAL A 444 -24.89 -8.60 -7.09
C VAL A 444 -25.25 -7.35 -6.31
N SER A 445 -24.68 -7.22 -5.11
CA SER A 445 -24.80 -5.96 -4.37
C SER A 445 -24.02 -4.87 -5.12
N PRO A 446 -24.55 -3.63 -5.19
CA PRO A 446 -23.76 -2.50 -5.67
C PRO A 446 -22.46 -2.40 -4.88
N VAL A 447 -21.35 -2.06 -5.53
CA VAL A 447 -20.09 -1.80 -4.85
C VAL A 447 -20.24 -0.53 -4.02
N THR A 448 -20.60 -0.66 -2.75
CA THR A 448 -20.70 0.47 -1.81
C THR A 448 -19.31 0.93 -1.38
N THR A 449 -18.90 2.13 -1.78
CA THR A 449 -17.74 2.83 -1.20
C THR A 449 -18.15 3.49 0.13
N GLY A 450 -18.04 2.77 1.26
CA GLY A 450 -18.53 3.18 2.61
C GLY A 450 -17.46 3.34 3.73
N PRO A 451 -17.84 3.81 4.96
CA PRO A 451 -17.14 4.79 5.83
C PRO A 451 -16.04 4.23 6.77
N LYS A 452 -15.39 5.05 7.64
CA LYS A 452 -14.37 4.66 8.67
C LYS A 452 -14.78 4.98 10.14
N ALA A 453 -14.64 4.02 11.06
CA ALA A 453 -14.54 4.16 12.53
C ALA A 453 -13.19 3.54 12.96
N GLY A 454 -12.48 3.90 14.02
CA GLY A 454 -12.77 4.62 15.26
C GLY A 454 -12.01 3.88 16.36
N ASN A 455 -10.88 4.42 16.80
CA ASN A 455 -9.84 3.74 17.60
C ASN A 455 -10.01 4.02 19.11
N ASN A 456 -9.80 3.02 19.97
CA ASN A 456 -9.48 3.11 21.41
C ASN A 456 -8.73 1.80 21.77
N SER A 457 -7.63 1.74 22.51
CA SER A 457 -6.80 2.73 23.19
C SER A 457 -5.52 2.04 23.69
N LYS A 458 -4.35 2.66 23.46
CA LYS A 458 -3.13 2.72 24.32
C LYS A 458 -2.42 1.41 24.74
N LYS A 459 -1.09 1.36 24.58
CA LYS A 459 -0.12 1.89 25.56
C LYS A 459 1.34 1.80 25.09
N ALA A 460 2.13 2.71 25.64
CA ALA A 460 3.51 3.03 25.33
C ALA A 460 4.56 2.16 26.06
N GLN A 461 5.82 2.39 25.66
CA GLN A 461 7.12 2.16 26.33
C GLN A 461 7.94 0.95 25.81
N LYS A 462 9.28 0.92 25.77
CA LYS A 462 10.39 1.91 25.64
C LYS A 462 11.70 1.07 25.72
N ARG A 463 12.64 1.22 24.76
CA ARG A 463 14.13 1.03 24.86
C ARG A 463 14.68 -0.38 25.26
N THR A 464 15.86 -0.85 24.84
CA THR A 464 17.20 -0.23 24.66
C THR A 464 18.09 -1.02 23.68
N GLU A 465 19.07 -0.32 23.10
CA GLU A 465 20.15 -0.73 22.16
C GLU A 465 21.41 -1.29 22.85
N ALA A 466 22.32 -1.95 22.09
CA ALA A 466 23.80 -1.79 22.11
C ALA A 466 24.56 -2.85 21.21
N PRO A 467 25.81 -2.59 20.74
CA PRO A 467 26.25 -2.87 19.35
C PRO A 467 27.67 -3.51 19.12
N ALA A 468 28.12 -3.47 17.84
CA ALA A 468 29.50 -3.53 17.26
C ALA A 468 30.12 -4.93 16.98
N ASN A 469 30.92 -5.21 15.92
CA ASN A 469 31.91 -4.38 15.21
C ASN A 469 32.33 -4.93 13.79
N LYS A 470 33.08 -4.08 13.06
CA LYS A 470 33.49 -4.02 11.62
C LYS A 470 34.53 -5.04 11.09
N GLN A 471 34.57 -5.26 9.75
CA GLN A 471 35.75 -4.96 8.87
C GLN A 471 35.46 -5.13 7.36
N SER A 472 36.23 -4.43 6.52
CA SER A 472 35.93 -3.94 5.15
C SER A 472 36.96 -4.37 4.08
N ALA A 473 36.55 -4.49 2.81
CA ALA A 473 37.29 -4.06 1.58
C ALA A 473 36.39 -4.16 0.31
N ASN A 474 36.45 -3.18 -0.60
CA ASN A 474 35.64 -2.92 -1.81
C ASN A 474 36.59 -2.59 -3.01
N PRO A 475 36.20 -2.23 -4.27
CA PRO A 475 34.89 -2.17 -4.96
C PRO A 475 34.86 -2.54 -6.49
N ALA A 476 33.68 -2.88 -7.03
CA ALA A 476 33.28 -2.60 -8.44
C ALA A 476 31.73 -2.49 -8.53
N GLU A 477 31.25 -1.28 -8.22
CA GLU A 477 29.96 -0.59 -8.43
C GLU A 477 28.64 -1.39 -8.51
N SER A 478 28.08 -1.68 -7.33
CA SER A 478 26.63 -1.73 -7.13
C SER A 478 26.02 -0.33 -7.29
N LYS A 479 24.97 -0.14 -8.11
CA LYS A 479 24.24 1.14 -8.15
C LYS A 479 23.63 1.41 -6.76
N GLN A 480 24.27 2.31 -6.02
CA GLN A 480 23.84 2.73 -4.69
C GLN A 480 22.50 3.50 -4.81
N ARG A 481 21.55 3.22 -3.90
CA ARG A 481 20.30 3.98 -3.82
C ARG A 481 20.61 5.44 -3.45
N PRO A 482 19.96 6.45 -4.08
CA PRO A 482 20.25 7.85 -3.79
C PRO A 482 19.73 8.27 -2.42
N ASN A 483 20.27 9.36 -1.90
CA ASN A 483 19.61 10.14 -0.86
C ASN A 483 18.65 11.15 -1.48
N PHE A 484 17.65 11.59 -0.72
CA PHE A 484 16.70 12.62 -1.12
C PHE A 484 16.67 13.77 -0.12
N LEU A 485 16.87 14.99 -0.62
CA LEU A 485 16.65 16.23 0.11
C LEU A 485 15.54 17.03 -0.58
N LEU A 486 14.37 17.10 0.05
CA LEU A 486 13.23 17.87 -0.43
C LEU A 486 13.13 19.20 0.33
N LEU A 487 13.29 20.30 -0.38
CA LEU A 487 13.20 21.67 0.12
C LEU A 487 11.87 22.27 -0.33
N TYR A 488 11.00 22.55 0.63
CA TYR A 488 9.59 22.86 0.35
C TYR A 488 9.17 24.20 0.95
N ALA A 489 9.01 25.22 0.11
CA ALA A 489 8.62 26.56 0.50
C ALA A 489 7.09 26.72 0.65
N ASP A 490 6.68 27.73 1.42
CA ASP A 490 5.28 28.16 1.52
C ASP A 490 5.02 29.40 0.65
N ASP A 491 3.86 29.47 0.01
CA ASP A 491 3.36 30.70 -0.64
C ASP A 491 4.35 31.29 -1.67
N GLN A 492 4.87 30.46 -2.57
CA GLN A 492 5.84 30.88 -3.59
C GLN A 492 5.40 30.50 -5.01
N ARG A 493 5.23 31.52 -5.85
CA ARG A 493 4.92 31.33 -7.28
C ARG A 493 6.16 31.07 -8.13
N ASP A 494 5.96 30.37 -9.23
CA ASP A 494 6.98 29.88 -10.17
C ASP A 494 8.11 30.85 -10.54
N HIS A 495 7.77 32.09 -10.89
CA HIS A 495 8.74 33.03 -11.44
C HIS A 495 9.50 33.84 -10.36
N THR A 496 9.42 33.53 -9.06
CA THR A 496 10.15 34.27 -8.01
C THR A 496 11.53 33.68 -7.68
N LEU A 497 12.24 33.24 -8.71
CA LEU A 497 13.61 32.72 -8.65
C LEU A 497 14.48 33.38 -9.74
N GLY A 498 15.78 33.52 -9.47
CA GLY A 498 16.74 34.02 -10.46
C GLY A 498 16.80 33.13 -11.70
N CYS A 499 16.83 31.81 -11.53
CA CYS A 499 16.83 30.83 -12.62
C CYS A 499 15.51 30.76 -13.43
N ALA A 500 14.44 31.37 -12.92
CA ALA A 500 13.19 31.59 -13.63
C ALA A 500 13.15 32.95 -14.36
N GLY A 501 14.26 33.69 -14.37
CA GLY A 501 14.41 34.97 -15.07
C GLY A 501 13.96 36.19 -14.27
N HIS A 502 13.72 36.06 -12.97
CA HIS A 502 13.31 37.20 -12.15
C HIS A 502 14.47 38.20 -11.99
N PRO A 503 14.30 39.50 -12.29
CA PRO A 503 15.41 40.44 -12.42
C PRO A 503 16.04 40.91 -11.09
N ILE A 504 15.35 40.71 -9.97
CA ILE A 504 15.73 41.30 -8.66
C ILE A 504 16.07 40.26 -7.59
N VAL A 505 15.17 39.29 -7.33
CA VAL A 505 15.38 38.26 -6.31
C VAL A 505 16.72 37.54 -6.52
N LYS A 506 17.41 37.22 -5.43
CA LYS A 506 18.75 36.64 -5.47
C LYS A 506 18.67 35.25 -4.85
N THR A 507 18.75 34.22 -5.68
CA THR A 507 18.70 32.82 -5.26
C THR A 507 19.88 32.02 -5.83
N PRO A 508 21.13 32.48 -5.66
CA PRO A 508 22.29 31.90 -6.34
C PRO A 508 22.47 30.40 -6.09
N HIS A 509 22.08 29.88 -4.92
CA HIS A 509 22.24 28.45 -4.63
C HIS A 509 21.18 27.59 -5.35
N ILE A 510 19.92 28.01 -5.36
CA ILE A 510 18.85 27.36 -6.13
C ILE A 510 19.11 27.52 -7.63
N ASP A 511 19.63 28.68 -8.06
CA ASP A 511 19.99 28.94 -9.45
C ASP A 511 21.12 27.99 -9.91
N ARG A 512 22.11 27.74 -9.04
CA ARG A 512 23.15 26.75 -9.27
C ARG A 512 22.57 25.33 -9.40
N LEU A 513 21.64 24.94 -8.52
CA LEU A 513 20.97 23.63 -8.61
C LEU A 513 20.19 23.49 -9.92
N ALA A 514 19.53 24.55 -10.39
CA ALA A 514 18.82 24.55 -11.67
C ALA A 514 19.80 24.41 -12.86
N ASN A 515 20.90 25.16 -12.86
CA ASN A 515 21.92 25.12 -13.91
C ASN A 515 22.65 23.77 -13.99
N GLN A 516 22.68 23.01 -12.89
CA GLN A 516 23.30 21.68 -12.82
C GLN A 516 22.27 20.54 -12.81
N GLY A 517 20.98 20.87 -12.90
CA GLY A 517 19.88 19.93 -12.78
C GLY A 517 18.86 20.11 -13.90
N VAL A 518 17.59 19.98 -13.56
CA VAL A 518 16.46 20.21 -14.46
C VAL A 518 15.48 21.15 -13.78
N ARG A 519 15.06 22.21 -14.48
CA ARG A 519 13.98 23.10 -14.05
C ARG A 519 12.73 22.81 -14.87
N PHE A 520 11.60 22.65 -14.20
CA PHE A 520 10.30 22.56 -14.89
C PHE A 520 9.65 23.93 -14.86
N GLU A 521 9.37 24.51 -16.03
CA GLU A 521 8.69 25.81 -16.09
C GLU A 521 7.18 25.67 -15.89
N ASN A 522 6.60 24.52 -16.23
CA ASN A 522 5.17 24.22 -16.10
C ASN A 522 4.90 23.28 -14.92
N ALA A 523 5.34 23.69 -13.73
CA ALA A 523 5.05 23.00 -12.49
C ALA A 523 3.84 23.62 -11.76
N PHE A 524 2.91 22.76 -11.35
CA PHE A 524 1.63 23.16 -10.78
C PHE A 524 1.31 22.42 -9.48
N VAL A 525 0.38 22.98 -8.72
CA VAL A 525 -0.37 22.24 -7.70
C VAL A 525 -1.75 21.89 -8.24
N SER A 526 -2.25 20.70 -7.94
CA SER A 526 -3.65 20.35 -8.27
C SER A 526 -4.64 21.18 -7.45
N THR A 527 -4.25 21.60 -6.24
CA THR A 527 -5.03 22.49 -5.38
C THR A 527 -4.15 23.57 -4.77
N SER A 528 -4.53 24.83 -5.01
CA SER A 528 -3.79 25.99 -4.53
C SER A 528 -4.07 26.34 -3.06
N THR A 529 -3.72 25.46 -2.12
CA THR A 529 -3.89 25.68 -0.67
C THR A 529 -2.79 24.99 0.12
N CYS A 530 -2.25 25.61 1.17
CA CYS A 530 -1.05 25.11 1.85
C CYS A 530 -1.23 23.70 2.46
N TRP A 531 -2.22 23.47 3.33
CA TRP A 531 -2.37 22.13 3.93
C TRP A 531 -2.91 21.07 2.96
N VAL A 532 -3.70 21.48 1.96
CA VAL A 532 -4.19 20.56 0.91
C VAL A 532 -3.03 20.16 0.01
N GLY A 533 -2.28 21.13 -0.53
CA GLY A 533 -1.09 20.90 -1.34
C GLY A 533 -0.03 20.08 -0.60
N ARG A 534 0.15 20.28 0.71
CA ARG A 534 0.99 19.45 1.58
C ARG A 534 0.45 18.02 1.72
N SER A 535 -0.87 17.85 1.85
CA SER A 535 -1.51 16.52 1.85
C SER A 535 -1.34 15.82 0.51
N SER A 536 -1.50 16.54 -0.60
CA SER A 536 -1.33 16.02 -1.95
C SER A 536 0.12 15.61 -2.23
N LEU A 537 1.10 16.39 -1.77
CA LEU A 537 2.52 16.02 -1.82
C LEU A 537 2.80 14.75 -1.00
N LEU A 538 2.42 14.74 0.28
CA LEU A 538 2.69 13.62 1.20
C LEU A 538 2.10 12.31 0.70
N THR A 539 0.85 12.35 0.24
CA THR A 539 0.12 11.15 -0.23
C THR A 539 0.35 10.83 -1.69
N SER A 540 0.90 11.78 -2.46
CA SER A 540 0.96 11.73 -3.93
C SER A 540 -0.42 11.55 -4.57
N THR A 541 -1.45 12.21 -4.00
CA THR A 541 -2.84 12.13 -4.47
C THR A 541 -3.51 13.50 -4.60
N TYR A 542 -4.57 13.60 -5.41
CA TYR A 542 -5.38 14.83 -5.54
C TYR A 542 -6.25 15.10 -4.30
N GLU A 543 -6.74 16.34 -4.17
CA GLU A 543 -7.53 16.78 -3.02
C GLU A 543 -8.76 15.89 -2.81
N ARG A 544 -9.49 15.60 -3.89
CA ARG A 544 -10.69 14.77 -3.82
C ARG A 544 -10.46 13.32 -3.43
N LYS A 545 -9.23 12.81 -3.57
CA LYS A 545 -8.89 11.44 -3.15
C LYS A 545 -8.61 11.37 -1.66
N HIS A 546 -7.91 12.34 -1.11
CA HIS A 546 -7.56 12.36 0.30
C HIS A 546 -8.62 13.03 1.18
N LEU A 547 -9.44 13.94 0.63
CA LEU A 547 -10.54 14.67 1.28
C LEU A 547 -10.16 15.36 2.61
N TYR A 548 -8.86 15.60 2.82
CA TYR A 548 -8.32 16.37 3.93
C TYR A 548 -8.75 17.85 3.83
N ARG A 549 -9.96 18.11 4.34
CA ARG A 549 -10.67 19.40 4.38
C ARG A 549 -10.61 20.01 5.79
N VAL A 550 -11.37 21.07 6.03
CA VAL A 550 -11.32 21.94 7.23
C VAL A 550 -11.64 21.22 8.55
N THR A 551 -12.27 20.04 8.52
CA THR A 551 -12.76 19.34 9.73
C THR A 551 -11.62 18.67 10.51
N PRO A 552 -11.64 18.68 11.87
CA PRO A 552 -10.59 18.09 12.69
C PRO A 552 -10.58 16.57 12.56
N GLY A 553 -9.56 16.03 11.90
CA GLY A 553 -9.28 14.60 11.82
C GLY A 553 -7.88 14.35 11.27
N PRO A 554 -7.23 13.23 11.60
CA PRO A 554 -5.95 12.90 10.99
C PRO A 554 -6.15 12.58 9.50
N LEU A 555 -5.17 12.92 8.67
CA LEU A 555 -5.05 12.47 7.30
C LEU A 555 -5.28 10.96 7.23
N ASN A 556 -5.99 10.53 6.19
CA ASN A 556 -6.39 9.14 5.97
C ASN A 556 -5.20 8.18 6.20
N PRO A 557 -5.25 7.31 7.24
CA PRO A 557 -4.11 6.45 7.58
C PRO A 557 -3.62 5.54 6.45
N ALA A 558 -4.52 5.06 5.59
CA ALA A 558 -4.15 4.23 4.45
C ALA A 558 -3.36 5.02 3.39
N LEU A 559 -3.64 6.32 3.23
CA LEU A 559 -2.85 7.19 2.36
C LEU A 559 -1.51 7.60 2.99
N CYS A 560 -1.42 7.59 4.32
CA CYS A 560 -0.15 7.73 5.03
C CYS A 560 0.73 6.48 4.87
N GLU A 561 0.15 5.27 4.90
CA GLU A 561 0.84 3.99 4.64
C GLU A 561 1.42 3.92 3.22
N SER A 562 0.71 4.49 2.23
CA SER A 562 1.19 4.58 0.86
C SER A 562 1.97 5.86 0.55
N SER A 563 2.26 6.70 1.56
CA SER A 563 3.04 7.92 1.34
C SER A 563 4.46 7.59 0.90
N TYR A 564 5.11 8.49 0.17
CA TYR A 564 6.49 8.29 -0.26
C TYR A 564 7.45 8.09 0.92
N PHE A 565 7.18 8.76 2.05
CA PHE A 565 7.91 8.55 3.30
C PHE A 565 7.77 7.13 3.84
N ALA A 566 6.55 6.61 3.95
CA ALA A 566 6.33 5.26 4.47
C ALA A 566 6.93 4.19 3.54
N VAL A 567 6.83 4.39 2.23
CA VAL A 567 7.44 3.50 1.22
C VAL A 567 8.97 3.51 1.34
N LEU A 568 9.59 4.69 1.38
CA LEU A 568 11.05 4.82 1.49
C LEU A 568 11.56 4.29 2.83
N LYS A 569 10.88 4.60 3.94
CA LYS A 569 11.21 4.08 5.27
C LYS A 569 11.18 2.56 5.31
N THR A 570 10.14 1.96 4.75
CA THR A 570 10.01 0.50 4.62
C THR A 570 11.15 -0.10 3.78
N ALA A 571 11.62 0.64 2.77
CA ALA A 571 12.76 0.25 1.94
C ALA A 571 14.15 0.47 2.59
N GLY A 572 14.19 0.88 3.87
CA GLY A 572 15.41 1.04 4.65
C GLY A 572 15.99 2.45 4.68
N TYR A 573 15.29 3.45 4.14
CA TYR A 573 15.72 4.84 4.24
C TYR A 573 15.54 5.36 5.66
N ARG A 574 16.50 6.15 6.15
CA ARG A 574 16.29 7.02 7.30
C ARG A 574 15.43 8.20 6.85
N THR A 575 14.28 8.39 7.50
CA THR A 575 13.27 9.36 7.05
C THR A 575 13.12 10.52 8.02
N GLY A 576 13.14 11.74 7.48
CA GLY A 576 13.05 12.97 8.26
C GLY A 576 12.03 13.97 7.72
N HIS A 577 11.18 14.52 8.58
CA HIS A 577 10.38 15.70 8.27
C HIS A 577 10.62 16.80 9.31
N LEU A 578 11.10 17.94 8.82
CA LEU A 578 11.44 19.11 9.63
C LEU A 578 10.57 20.29 9.20
N GLY A 579 9.84 20.88 10.14
CA GLY A 579 9.15 22.14 9.98
C GLY A 579 7.64 22.05 9.82
N LYS A 580 7.10 22.76 8.83
CA LYS A 580 5.65 22.90 8.66
C LYS A 580 5.02 21.65 8.06
N GLU A 581 4.22 20.95 8.86
CA GLU A 581 3.38 19.86 8.35
C GLU A 581 2.07 20.42 7.78
N HIS A 582 1.42 21.30 8.54
CA HIS A 582 0.08 21.84 8.28
C HIS A 582 -1.04 20.80 8.10
N VAL A 583 -0.74 19.53 8.36
CA VAL A 583 -1.63 18.37 8.23
C VAL A 583 -1.63 17.63 9.56
N SER A 584 -2.81 17.31 10.08
CA SER A 584 -2.97 16.49 11.26
C SER A 584 -2.69 15.04 10.88
N ILE A 585 -1.76 14.39 11.56
CA ILE A 585 -1.33 13.02 11.26
C ILE A 585 -1.34 12.24 12.56
N ALA A 586 -2.03 11.11 12.56
CA ALA A 586 -2.11 10.22 13.71
C ALA A 586 -0.71 9.72 14.10
N GLY A 587 -0.47 9.50 15.40
CA GLY A 587 0.85 9.09 15.90
C GLY A 587 1.36 7.80 15.25
N GLU A 588 0.48 6.82 15.05
CA GLU A 588 0.78 5.56 14.35
C GLU A 588 1.23 5.83 12.90
N SER A 589 0.47 6.62 12.15
CA SER A 589 0.83 7.02 10.78
C SER A 589 2.15 7.80 10.72
N ALA A 590 2.41 8.69 11.68
CA ALA A 590 3.67 9.42 11.73
C ALA A 590 4.86 8.48 11.99
N GLY A 591 4.69 7.45 12.83
CA GLY A 591 5.73 6.44 13.08
C GLY A 591 6.05 5.58 11.85
N LEU A 592 5.06 5.37 10.97
CA LEU A 592 5.26 4.71 9.68
C LEU A 592 6.01 5.57 8.66
N MET A 593 5.92 6.90 8.78
CA MET A 593 6.49 7.83 7.79
C MET A 593 7.88 8.35 8.17
N TRP A 594 8.15 8.59 9.47
CA TRP A 594 9.33 9.34 9.88
C TRP A 594 10.07 8.70 11.04
N ASP A 595 11.39 8.71 10.97
CA ASP A 595 12.30 8.44 12.09
C ASP A 595 12.57 9.72 12.89
N VAL A 596 12.78 10.83 12.17
CA VAL A 596 12.99 12.15 12.74
C VAL A 596 11.83 13.06 12.35
N ARG A 597 11.12 13.58 13.36
CA ARG A 597 9.99 14.48 13.15
C ARG A 597 10.12 15.67 14.10
N GLN A 598 10.36 16.84 13.55
CA GLN A 598 10.41 18.09 14.32
C GLN A 598 9.50 19.13 13.68
N ARG A 599 8.73 19.83 14.51
CA ARG A 599 7.71 20.78 14.05
C ARG A 599 8.06 22.18 14.54
N ILE A 600 7.98 23.15 13.64
CA ILE A 600 8.08 24.56 13.98
C ILE A 600 6.91 25.29 13.33
N GLY A 601 6.14 26.00 14.15
CA GLY A 601 5.04 26.82 13.66
C GLY A 601 5.54 28.17 13.17
N ARG A 602 4.84 28.77 12.20
CA ARG A 602 5.12 30.13 11.70
C ARG A 602 5.07 31.21 12.78
N LYS A 603 4.10 31.15 13.70
CA LYS A 603 3.76 32.26 14.62
C LYS A 603 4.51 32.17 15.96
N PRO A 604 5.24 33.21 16.40
CA PRO A 604 5.91 34.22 15.57
C PRO A 604 7.11 33.62 14.81
N PHE A 605 7.58 34.26 13.73
CA PHE A 605 8.66 33.70 12.89
C PHE A 605 10.01 33.60 13.63
N PHE A 606 10.26 34.54 14.54
CA PHE A 606 11.44 34.50 15.41
C PHE A 606 11.15 33.69 16.67
N LYS A 607 12.00 32.71 16.97
CA LYS A 607 11.94 31.86 18.16
C LYS A 607 13.05 32.23 19.14
N LYS A 608 12.69 32.32 20.42
CA LYS A 608 13.64 32.47 21.51
C LYS A 608 14.41 31.16 21.70
N GLN A 609 15.73 31.23 21.66
CA GLN A 609 16.64 30.11 21.89
C GLN A 609 16.97 29.97 23.38
N PRO A 610 17.56 28.84 23.83
CA PRO A 610 17.97 28.65 25.22
C PRO A 610 18.95 29.71 25.75
N ASP A 611 19.84 30.22 24.88
CA ASP A 611 20.79 31.29 25.19
C ASP A 611 20.17 32.70 25.25
N GLY A 612 18.85 32.80 25.05
CA GLY A 612 18.11 34.05 25.03
C GLY A 612 18.09 34.78 23.68
N SER A 613 18.85 34.33 22.69
CA SER A 613 18.86 34.92 21.35
C SER A 613 17.53 34.67 20.61
N MET A 614 17.18 35.55 19.68
CA MET A 614 16.02 35.40 18.80
C MET A 614 16.48 34.98 17.40
N ARG A 615 16.04 33.81 16.95
CA ARG A 615 16.42 33.25 15.64
C ARG A 615 15.21 33.00 14.76
N HIS A 616 15.36 33.26 13.47
CA HIS A 616 14.29 33.04 12.50
C HIS A 616 14.08 31.55 12.24
N GLU A 617 12.83 31.10 12.13
CA GLU A 617 12.49 29.67 11.93
C GLU A 617 13.21 29.03 10.74
N THR A 618 13.39 29.76 9.64
CA THR A 618 14.14 29.29 8.46
C THR A 618 15.57 28.89 8.81
N GLN A 619 16.27 29.69 9.64
CA GLN A 619 17.64 29.38 10.05
C GLN A 619 17.68 28.18 11.01
N ILE A 620 16.70 28.09 11.92
CA ILE A 620 16.54 26.95 12.84
C ILE A 620 16.30 25.66 12.06
N LEU A 621 15.47 25.69 11.02
CA LEU A 621 15.25 24.54 10.14
C LEU A 621 16.53 24.11 9.42
N GLY A 622 17.34 25.06 8.97
CA GLY A 622 18.65 24.78 8.40
C GLY A 622 19.57 24.06 9.38
N ASP A 623 19.56 24.46 10.65
CA ASP A 623 20.35 23.80 11.70
C ASP A 623 19.84 22.39 11.97
N TRP A 624 18.53 22.19 12.15
CA TRP A 624 17.96 20.85 12.36
C TRP A 624 18.23 19.90 11.19
N ALA A 625 18.27 20.43 9.97
CA ALA A 625 18.61 19.64 8.80
C ALA A 625 20.11 19.29 8.76
N ILE A 626 20.99 20.20 9.16
CA ILE A 626 22.42 19.90 9.35
C ILE A 626 22.62 18.86 10.46
N ASP A 627 21.90 18.97 11.59
CA ASP A 627 21.93 17.97 12.66
C ASP A 627 21.47 16.60 12.15
N PHE A 628 20.40 16.55 11.36
CA PHE A 628 19.97 15.31 10.71
C PHE A 628 21.07 14.72 9.83
N LEU A 629 21.77 15.53 9.03
CA LEU A 629 22.88 15.08 8.16
C LEU A 629 24.10 14.64 8.97
N ASN A 630 24.44 15.33 10.06
CA ASN A 630 25.52 14.93 10.98
C ASN A 630 25.23 13.58 11.64
N ASP A 631 23.97 13.33 12.00
CA ASP A 631 23.51 12.08 12.59
C ASP A 631 23.23 10.98 11.53
N GLN A 632 23.55 11.21 10.26
CA GLN A 632 23.24 10.25 9.20
C GLN A 632 24.15 9.01 9.30
N PRO A 633 23.57 7.81 9.46
CA PRO A 633 24.38 6.58 9.49
C PRO A 633 25.06 6.31 8.15
N GLU A 634 26.33 5.91 8.23
CA GLU A 634 27.12 5.51 7.06
C GLU A 634 26.45 4.33 6.33
N GLY A 635 26.40 4.38 5.00
CA GLY A 635 25.86 3.31 4.16
C GLY A 635 24.33 3.21 4.10
N GLN A 636 23.59 3.92 4.96
CA GLN A 636 22.13 3.98 4.92
C GLN A 636 21.67 5.17 4.06
N PRO A 637 20.74 5.01 3.10
CA PRO A 637 20.19 6.15 2.37
C PRO A 637 19.20 6.94 3.23
N PHE A 638 19.00 8.23 2.94
CA PHE A 638 18.02 9.06 3.65
C PHE A 638 17.02 9.74 2.73
N CYS A 639 15.86 10.07 3.30
CA CYS A 639 14.88 10.97 2.70
C CYS A 639 14.51 12.04 3.72
N LEU A 640 14.95 13.27 3.49
CA LEU A 640 14.74 14.42 4.35
C LEU A 640 13.87 15.46 3.65
N GLN A 641 12.74 15.82 4.24
CA GLN A 641 11.97 17.00 3.85
C GLN A 641 12.21 18.15 4.84
N VAL A 642 12.70 19.28 4.33
CA VAL A 642 12.78 20.56 5.05
C VAL A 642 11.66 21.46 4.54
N SER A 643 10.72 21.73 5.43
CA SER A 643 9.42 22.29 5.10
C SER A 643 9.28 23.67 5.74
N PHE A 644 9.58 24.71 4.95
CA PHE A 644 9.67 26.08 5.44
C PHE A 644 8.28 26.68 5.68
N ASN A 645 8.17 27.55 6.70
CA ASN A 645 7.01 28.46 6.80
C ASN A 645 7.22 29.72 5.95
N ALA A 646 8.48 30.10 5.70
CA ALA A 646 8.82 31.07 4.68
C ALA A 646 8.35 30.57 3.31
N THR A 647 7.63 31.35 2.52
CA THR A 647 7.45 32.82 2.56
C THR A 647 6.06 33.30 2.98
N HIS A 648 5.30 32.49 3.74
CA HIS A 648 3.93 32.83 4.12
C HIS A 648 3.86 34.14 4.94
N ALA A 649 2.95 35.03 4.55
CA ALA A 649 2.67 36.28 5.27
C ALA A 649 2.20 36.08 6.73
N GLU A 650 2.63 36.96 7.63
CA GLU A 650 2.09 37.08 8.98
C GLU A 650 1.03 38.19 9.02
N ASP A 651 -0.24 37.81 8.83
CA ASP A 651 -1.38 38.74 8.74
C ASP A 651 -1.49 39.69 9.97
N GLY A 652 -1.06 39.22 11.15
CA GLY A 652 -1.07 40.01 12.38
C GLY A 652 0.14 40.92 12.55
N ASP A 653 1.21 40.75 11.78
CA ASP A 653 2.42 41.57 11.86
C ASP A 653 2.29 42.79 10.96
N LYS A 654 2.33 43.97 11.58
CA LYS A 654 2.15 45.28 10.92
C LYS A 654 3.26 46.25 11.30
N ARG A 655 4.42 45.72 11.76
CA ARG A 655 5.52 46.57 12.20
C ARG A 655 6.03 47.43 11.03
N PRO A 656 6.26 48.74 11.24
CA PRO A 656 6.78 49.63 10.20
C PRO A 656 8.08 49.10 9.59
N GLY A 657 8.23 49.25 8.26
CA GLY A 657 9.44 48.82 7.53
C GLY A 657 9.61 47.30 7.36
N ILE A 658 8.89 46.47 8.11
CA ILE A 658 8.92 44.99 8.00
C ILE A 658 7.72 44.49 7.21
N GLY A 659 6.55 45.11 7.42
CA GLY A 659 5.29 44.67 6.84
C GLY A 659 4.88 43.29 7.37
N HIS A 660 4.39 42.44 6.47
CA HIS A 660 3.85 41.11 6.79
C HIS A 660 4.85 39.96 6.64
N TYR A 661 6.09 40.23 6.25
CA TYR A 661 7.06 39.19 5.88
C TYR A 661 8.33 39.32 6.72
N PRO A 662 8.32 38.92 8.00
CA PRO A 662 9.54 38.93 8.80
C PRO A 662 10.57 37.98 8.18
N TRP A 663 11.76 38.50 7.87
CA TRP A 663 12.82 37.76 7.18
C TRP A 663 13.95 37.34 8.14
N PRO A 664 14.80 36.36 7.79
CA PRO A 664 15.96 36.00 8.61
C PRO A 664 17.05 37.08 8.54
N LYS A 665 17.70 37.37 9.68
CA LYS A 665 18.70 38.45 9.79
C LYS A 665 19.86 38.37 8.78
N VAL A 666 20.18 37.18 8.27
CA VAL A 666 21.23 36.99 7.26
C VAL A 666 20.94 37.73 5.95
N THR A 667 19.68 38.09 5.70
CA THR A 667 19.25 38.88 4.54
C THR A 667 18.91 40.33 4.90
N ASP A 668 19.31 40.81 6.09
CA ASP A 668 19.17 42.21 6.46
C ASP A 668 19.86 43.11 5.43
N GLY A 669 19.24 44.24 5.11
CA GLY A 669 19.76 45.20 4.13
C GLY A 669 19.66 44.75 2.66
N MET A 670 19.37 43.47 2.36
CA MET A 670 19.19 43.05 0.96
C MET A 670 18.03 43.82 0.33
N TYR A 671 18.20 44.24 -0.92
CA TYR A 671 17.19 45.02 -1.66
C TYR A 671 16.86 46.39 -1.06
N GLU A 672 17.61 46.89 -0.07
CA GLU A 672 17.48 48.30 0.31
C GLU A 672 17.81 49.19 -0.87
N GLY A 673 17.03 50.26 -1.06
CA GLY A 673 17.12 51.14 -2.23
C GLY A 673 16.61 50.53 -3.56
N GLN A 674 16.32 49.23 -3.62
CA GLN A 674 15.71 48.63 -4.80
C GLN A 674 14.23 48.96 -4.87
N ARG A 675 13.82 49.61 -5.97
CA ARG A 675 12.41 49.77 -6.33
C ARG A 675 11.89 48.46 -6.91
N MET A 676 10.82 47.94 -6.32
CA MET A 676 10.14 46.73 -6.75
C MET A 676 9.19 47.04 -7.90
N PRO A 677 9.24 46.29 -9.03
CA PRO A 677 8.29 46.46 -10.12
C PRO A 677 6.90 46.07 -9.63
N LEU A 678 5.88 46.77 -10.12
CA LEU A 678 4.48 46.35 -9.92
C LEU A 678 4.21 45.06 -10.69
N PRO A 679 3.24 44.23 -10.26
CA PRO A 679 2.96 42.98 -10.94
C PRO A 679 2.39 43.25 -12.35
N PRO A 680 2.64 42.39 -13.35
CA PRO A 680 2.20 42.60 -14.73
C PRO A 680 0.68 42.77 -14.90
N LEU A 681 -0.13 42.29 -13.95
CA LEU A 681 -1.60 42.37 -13.98
C LEU A 681 -2.14 43.34 -12.91
N ASN A 682 -1.49 44.47 -12.71
CA ASN A 682 -1.87 45.46 -11.70
C ASN A 682 -2.93 46.48 -12.18
N ASP A 683 -3.34 46.46 -13.45
CA ASP A 683 -4.34 47.38 -13.97
C ASP A 683 -5.69 47.22 -13.25
N PRO A 684 -6.28 48.30 -12.66
CA PRO A 684 -7.56 48.22 -11.96
C PRO A 684 -8.70 47.62 -12.79
N SER A 685 -8.70 47.80 -14.11
CA SER A 685 -9.72 47.22 -15.00
C SER A 685 -9.75 45.69 -14.97
N ILE A 686 -8.61 45.04 -14.70
CA ILE A 686 -8.51 43.57 -14.57
C ILE A 686 -9.24 43.09 -13.32
N TYR A 687 -9.14 43.83 -12.22
CA TYR A 687 -9.93 43.58 -11.01
C TYR A 687 -11.42 43.85 -11.28
N GLU A 688 -11.74 44.95 -11.97
CA GLU A 688 -13.12 45.29 -12.26
C GLU A 688 -13.83 44.28 -13.17
N ALA A 689 -13.09 43.57 -14.01
CA ALA A 689 -13.62 42.49 -14.84
C ALA A 689 -13.95 41.20 -14.07
N GLN A 690 -13.48 41.04 -12.83
CA GLN A 690 -13.73 39.83 -12.02
C GLN A 690 -15.21 39.72 -11.62
N PRO A 691 -15.76 38.50 -11.47
CA PRO A 691 -17.10 38.33 -10.92
C PRO A 691 -17.16 38.73 -9.44
N ASP A 692 -18.36 39.09 -9.00
CA ASP A 692 -18.67 39.55 -7.64
C ASP A 692 -18.09 38.68 -6.52
N PHE A 693 -18.19 37.36 -6.64
CA PHE A 693 -17.71 36.45 -5.60
C PHE A 693 -16.18 36.48 -5.44
N LEU A 694 -15.42 36.77 -6.50
CA LEU A 694 -13.97 36.99 -6.40
C LEU A 694 -13.66 38.40 -5.91
N LYS A 695 -14.42 39.42 -6.32
CA LYS A 695 -14.27 40.79 -5.82
C LYS A 695 -14.47 40.90 -4.31
N LYS A 696 -15.38 40.09 -3.75
CA LYS A 696 -15.74 40.06 -2.32
C LYS A 696 -14.93 39.03 -1.51
N SER A 697 -14.01 38.30 -2.15
CA SER A 697 -13.24 37.23 -1.52
C SER A 697 -12.19 37.73 -0.53
N ILE A 698 -11.68 36.81 0.29
CA ILE A 698 -10.53 37.05 1.17
C ILE A 698 -9.27 37.51 0.41
N ASN A 699 -9.13 37.18 -0.88
CA ASN A 699 -8.00 37.63 -1.69
C ASN A 699 -7.95 39.15 -1.80
N ARG A 700 -9.12 39.77 -2.00
CA ARG A 700 -9.25 41.21 -2.09
C ARG A 700 -9.06 41.88 -0.73
N GLN A 701 -9.59 41.29 0.34
CA GLN A 701 -9.36 41.82 1.70
C GLN A 701 -7.86 41.84 2.04
N ARG A 702 -7.16 40.74 1.74
CA ARG A 702 -5.71 40.63 1.95
C ARG A 702 -4.88 41.57 1.05
N TYR A 703 -5.38 41.93 -0.12
CA TYR A 703 -4.76 42.96 -0.97
C TYR A 703 -4.67 44.30 -0.23
N PHE A 704 -5.73 44.73 0.46
CA PHE A 704 -5.72 45.97 1.27
C PHE A 704 -4.81 45.91 2.50
N TRP A 705 -4.42 44.71 2.93
CA TRP A 705 -3.47 44.57 4.02
C TRP A 705 -2.04 44.77 3.50
N ARG A 706 -1.75 44.32 2.27
CA ARG A 706 -0.37 44.13 1.80
C ARG A 706 0.07 45.02 0.64
N TRP A 707 -0.84 45.37 -0.28
CA TRP A 707 -0.47 45.78 -1.64
C TRP A 707 -1.14 47.08 -2.12
N ASP A 708 -2.15 47.59 -1.42
CA ASP A 708 -3.02 48.69 -1.88
C ASP A 708 -2.35 50.06 -1.98
N THR A 709 -1.25 50.29 -1.27
CA THR A 709 -0.45 51.52 -1.42
C THR A 709 0.93 51.21 -1.97
N ALA A 710 1.52 52.15 -2.70
CA ALA A 710 2.88 52.02 -3.20
C ALA A 710 3.87 51.71 -2.07
N GLU A 711 3.74 52.36 -0.91
CA GLU A 711 4.60 52.12 0.26
C GLU A 711 4.46 50.69 0.80
N LYS A 712 3.22 50.21 1.02
CA LYS A 712 2.97 48.84 1.48
C LYS A 712 3.52 47.83 0.47
N TYR A 713 3.28 48.06 -0.82
CA TYR A 713 3.78 47.19 -1.88
C TYR A 713 5.31 47.08 -1.86
N GLN A 714 6.00 48.23 -1.87
CA GLN A 714 7.46 48.29 -1.86
C GLN A 714 8.05 47.61 -0.62
N THR A 715 7.47 47.87 0.55
CA THR A 715 7.91 47.29 1.84
C THR A 715 7.73 45.78 1.85
N ASN A 716 6.52 45.31 1.55
CA ASN A 716 6.20 43.88 1.59
C ASN A 716 6.94 43.08 0.51
N MET A 717 7.15 43.61 -0.68
CA MET A 717 7.88 42.92 -1.74
C MET A 717 9.37 42.76 -1.43
N ARG A 718 10.03 43.80 -0.88
CA ARG A 718 11.41 43.68 -0.37
C ARG A 718 11.51 42.61 0.71
N ALA A 719 10.59 42.65 1.67
CA ALA A 719 10.54 41.71 2.78
C ALA A 719 10.29 40.26 2.31
N TYR A 720 9.36 40.06 1.36
CA TYR A 720 9.09 38.77 0.73
C TYR A 720 10.32 38.20 0.02
N PHE A 721 11.04 39.00 -0.77
CA PHE A 721 12.29 38.55 -1.41
C PHE A 721 13.40 38.25 -0.42
N ARG A 722 13.49 38.97 0.70
CA ARG A 722 14.42 38.61 1.78
C ARG A 722 14.11 37.23 2.39
N MET A 723 12.83 36.89 2.54
CA MET A 723 12.46 35.53 2.97
C MET A 723 12.89 34.47 1.96
N ILE A 724 12.69 34.70 0.65
CA ILE A 724 13.14 33.78 -0.41
C ILE A 724 14.67 33.60 -0.37
N SER A 725 15.43 34.70 -0.34
CA SER A 725 16.89 34.66 -0.24
C SER A 725 17.38 34.04 1.07
N GLY A 726 16.56 34.12 2.12
CA GLY A 726 16.79 33.43 3.38
C GLY A 726 16.65 31.91 3.29
N ILE A 727 15.71 31.42 2.48
CA ILE A 727 15.60 30.00 2.13
C ILE A 727 16.82 29.59 1.30
N ASP A 728 17.19 30.37 0.27
CA ASP A 728 18.36 30.11 -0.58
C ASP A 728 19.67 30.02 0.23
N HIS A 729 19.83 30.89 1.24
CA HIS A 729 20.96 30.82 2.16
C HIS A 729 21.00 29.47 2.92
N VAL A 730 19.86 28.94 3.35
CA VAL A 730 19.79 27.59 3.96
C VAL A 730 20.10 26.50 2.94
N VAL A 731 19.63 26.63 1.70
CA VAL A 731 20.00 25.70 0.62
C VAL A 731 21.52 25.64 0.44
N GLY A 732 22.19 26.80 0.38
CA GLY A 732 23.65 26.87 0.29
C GLY A 732 24.36 26.16 1.44
N ARG A 733 23.87 26.35 2.68
CA ARG A 733 24.41 25.65 3.86
C ARG A 733 24.24 24.13 3.79
N LEU A 734 23.07 23.65 3.36
CA LEU A 734 22.79 22.21 3.26
C LEU A 734 23.60 21.54 2.14
N VAL A 735 23.74 22.20 1.00
CA VAL A 735 24.57 21.68 -0.09
C VAL A 735 26.04 21.62 0.36
N LYS A 736 26.55 22.67 1.02
CA LYS A 736 27.91 22.67 1.60
C LYS A 736 28.10 21.52 2.60
N GLN A 737 27.12 21.26 3.45
CA GLN A 737 27.17 20.14 4.41
C GLN A 737 27.22 18.78 3.70
N LEU A 738 26.44 18.59 2.64
CA LEU A 738 26.48 17.36 1.82
C LEU A 738 27.83 17.18 1.12
N GLU A 739 28.43 18.26 0.62
CA GLU A 739 29.76 18.27 0.02
C GLU A 739 30.83 17.88 1.05
N GLU A 740 30.81 18.49 2.24
CA GLU A 740 31.76 18.24 3.33
C GLU A 740 31.71 16.80 3.86
N GLN A 741 30.55 16.15 3.82
CA GLN A 741 30.37 14.75 4.23
C GLN A 741 30.54 13.74 3.09
N GLY A 742 30.82 14.19 1.86
CA GLY A 742 30.92 13.30 0.70
C GLY A 742 29.59 12.64 0.28
N LEU A 743 28.45 13.22 0.68
CA LEU A 743 27.11 12.73 0.33
C LEU A 743 26.55 13.39 -0.94
N ALA A 744 27.14 14.49 -1.39
CA ALA A 744 26.62 15.32 -2.48
C ALA A 744 26.43 14.55 -3.80
N ASP A 745 27.37 13.69 -4.19
CA ASP A 745 27.36 13.00 -5.49
C ASP A 745 26.26 11.93 -5.63
N ASN A 746 25.64 11.52 -4.51
CA ASN A 746 24.55 10.56 -4.49
C ASN A 746 23.26 11.14 -3.89
N THR A 747 23.17 12.47 -3.70
CA THR A 747 21.98 13.11 -3.13
C THR A 747 21.19 13.88 -4.19
N VAL A 748 19.96 13.44 -4.43
CA VAL A 748 18.99 14.17 -5.26
C VAL A 748 18.37 15.28 -4.42
N ILE A 749 18.44 16.51 -4.90
CA ILE A 749 17.91 17.70 -4.23
C ILE A 749 16.74 18.25 -5.05
N LEU A 750 15.58 18.41 -4.42
CA LEU A 750 14.39 18.95 -5.06
C LEU A 750 13.92 20.19 -4.32
N TYR A 751 13.66 21.27 -5.06
CA TYR A 751 13.12 22.53 -4.54
C TYR A 751 11.78 22.84 -5.20
N THR A 752 10.74 23.04 -4.39
CA THR A 752 9.40 23.42 -4.86
C THR A 752 8.58 24.10 -3.76
N ALA A 753 7.30 24.43 -4.03
CA ALA A 753 6.43 25.15 -3.11
C ALA A 753 5.03 24.53 -3.01
N ASP A 754 4.29 24.87 -1.94
CA ASP A 754 2.99 24.27 -1.65
C ASP A 754 1.80 24.83 -2.43
N ASN A 755 1.99 26.00 -3.05
CA ASN A 755 1.05 26.66 -3.95
C ASN A 755 1.69 27.93 -4.53
N GLY A 756 1.10 28.46 -5.60
CA GLY A 756 1.39 29.80 -6.09
C GLY A 756 0.90 30.89 -5.14
N TYR A 757 1.10 32.15 -5.54
CA TYR A 757 0.77 33.30 -4.71
C TYR A 757 0.54 34.59 -5.51
N TYR A 758 -0.54 35.31 -5.22
CA TYR A 758 -0.80 36.64 -5.74
C TYR A 758 0.06 37.69 -5.04
N LEU A 759 0.87 38.39 -5.82
CA LEU A 759 1.77 39.47 -5.37
C LEU A 759 1.19 40.84 -5.76
N GLY A 760 -0.14 40.99 -5.66
CA GLY A 760 -0.88 42.18 -6.09
C GLY A 760 -1.51 42.04 -7.47
N ASP A 761 -1.18 41.00 -8.24
CA ASP A 761 -1.80 40.70 -9.53
C ASP A 761 -3.33 40.65 -9.38
N ARG A 762 -4.06 41.21 -10.35
CA ARG A 762 -5.54 41.23 -10.41
C ARG A 762 -6.20 41.92 -9.20
N GLY A 763 -5.45 42.73 -8.44
CA GLY A 763 -5.93 43.35 -7.21
C GLY A 763 -6.14 42.34 -6.07
N PHE A 764 -5.43 41.20 -6.11
CA PHE A 764 -5.52 40.11 -5.16
C PHE A 764 -4.23 39.88 -4.36
N ALA A 765 -4.39 39.18 -3.23
CA ALA A 765 -3.31 38.62 -2.44
C ALA A 765 -3.69 37.22 -1.97
N GLY A 766 -2.72 36.32 -1.76
CA GLY A 766 -3.03 34.95 -1.35
C GLY A 766 -3.13 34.00 -2.55
N LYS A 767 -4.13 33.12 -2.58
CA LYS A 767 -4.14 31.93 -3.46
C LYS A 767 -5.55 31.41 -3.76
N TRP A 768 -5.76 30.11 -3.85
CA TRP A 768 -7.04 29.38 -3.95
C TRP A 768 -7.72 29.31 -5.33
N THR A 769 -7.42 30.20 -6.27
CA THR A 769 -8.14 30.29 -7.56
C THR A 769 -7.56 29.41 -8.66
N HIS A 770 -8.25 29.30 -9.79
CA HIS A 770 -7.82 28.58 -11.00
C HIS A 770 -6.76 29.30 -11.85
N TYR A 771 -6.43 30.56 -11.55
CA TYR A 771 -5.46 31.31 -12.35
C TYR A 771 -4.03 30.81 -12.14
N GLU A 772 -3.18 31.01 -13.15
CA GLU A 772 -1.78 30.56 -13.17
C GLU A 772 -0.98 31.11 -11.99
N GLU A 773 -1.22 32.35 -11.52
CA GLU A 773 -0.50 32.92 -10.36
C GLU A 773 -0.75 32.14 -9.06
N SER A 774 -1.88 31.43 -8.98
CA SER A 774 -2.28 30.61 -7.84
C SER A 774 -1.83 29.16 -7.98
N LEU A 775 -1.89 28.59 -9.19
CA LEU A 775 -1.59 27.18 -9.43
C LEU A 775 -0.11 26.89 -9.69
N ARG A 776 0.64 27.81 -10.31
CA ARG A 776 2.04 27.57 -10.68
C ARG A 776 2.98 27.72 -9.51
N VAL A 777 3.94 26.80 -9.40
CA VAL A 777 4.98 26.77 -8.37
C VAL A 777 6.36 26.59 -9.02
N PRO A 778 7.46 26.97 -8.35
CA PRO A 778 8.78 26.61 -8.84
C PRO A 778 8.99 25.10 -8.71
N LEU A 779 9.73 24.50 -9.64
CA LEU A 779 10.25 23.13 -9.49
C LEU A 779 11.66 23.04 -10.09
N VAL A 780 12.63 22.80 -9.22
CA VAL A 780 14.03 22.56 -9.57
C VAL A 780 14.42 21.20 -9.01
N VAL A 781 15.02 20.36 -9.85
CA VAL A 781 15.49 19.02 -9.47
C VAL A 781 16.95 18.88 -9.85
N TYR A 782 17.82 18.81 -8.86
CA TYR A 782 19.23 18.48 -9.02
C TYR A 782 19.40 16.99 -8.74
N ASP A 783 19.69 16.21 -9.79
CA ASP A 783 20.12 14.83 -9.65
C ASP A 783 21.56 14.72 -10.18
N PRO A 784 22.57 14.61 -9.28
CA PRO A 784 23.98 14.57 -9.66
C PRO A 784 24.33 13.37 -10.55
N ARG A 785 23.47 12.34 -10.55
CA ARG A 785 23.64 11.09 -11.29
C ARG A 785 23.18 11.22 -12.74
N LEU A 786 22.49 12.31 -13.11
CA LEU A 786 22.14 12.56 -14.50
C LEU A 786 23.40 12.80 -15.33
N PRO A 787 23.48 12.27 -16.57
CA PRO A 787 24.56 12.59 -17.49
C PRO A 787 24.70 14.12 -17.66
N LYS A 788 25.93 14.63 -17.76
CA LYS A 788 26.20 16.08 -17.91
C LYS A 788 25.41 16.70 -19.06
N ALA A 789 25.20 15.98 -20.17
CA ALA A 789 24.42 16.43 -21.32
C ALA A 789 22.90 16.62 -21.03
N LYS A 790 22.41 16.10 -19.90
CA LYS A 790 21.01 16.19 -19.48
C LYS A 790 20.81 17.21 -18.34
N GLN A 791 21.89 17.83 -17.84
CA GLN A 791 21.89 18.88 -16.82
C GLN A 791 21.70 20.28 -17.47
N GLY A 792 21.23 21.25 -16.68
CA GLY A 792 20.97 22.63 -17.12
C GLY A 792 19.77 22.80 -18.04
N ARG A 793 18.87 21.80 -18.11
CA ARG A 793 17.72 21.81 -19.01
C ARG A 793 16.50 22.48 -18.37
N VAL A 794 15.73 23.18 -19.18
CA VAL A 794 14.39 23.66 -18.84
C VAL A 794 13.37 22.80 -19.59
N LEU A 795 12.45 22.19 -18.87
CA LEU A 795 11.40 21.32 -19.42
C LEU A 795 10.04 21.99 -19.32
N SER A 796 9.26 21.90 -20.40
CA SER A 796 7.94 22.52 -20.54
C SER A 796 6.79 21.56 -20.23
N GLU A 797 7.07 20.28 -20.01
CA GLU A 797 6.10 19.28 -19.64
C GLU A 797 5.44 19.59 -18.30
N MET A 798 4.13 19.31 -18.19
CA MET A 798 3.38 19.60 -16.97
C MET A 798 3.70 18.62 -15.85
N THR A 799 4.19 19.15 -14.73
CA THR A 799 4.42 18.40 -13.50
C THR A 799 3.53 18.92 -12.37
N LEU A 800 3.13 18.04 -11.46
CA LEU A 800 2.28 18.33 -10.34
C LEU A 800 3.00 18.09 -9.01
N ASN A 801 2.62 18.78 -7.95
CA ASN A 801 3.08 18.47 -6.59
C ASN A 801 2.84 17.01 -6.18
N SER A 802 1.77 16.39 -6.68
CA SER A 802 1.48 14.96 -6.45
C SER A 802 2.47 14.01 -7.16
N ASP A 803 3.20 14.47 -8.18
CA ASP A 803 4.21 13.67 -8.89
C ASP A 803 5.51 13.50 -8.12
N VAL A 804 5.80 14.45 -7.22
CA VAL A 804 7.09 14.50 -6.51
C VAL A 804 7.32 13.21 -5.74
N GLY A 805 6.36 12.80 -4.90
CA GLY A 805 6.50 11.58 -4.11
C GLY A 805 6.62 10.32 -4.98
N SER A 806 5.83 10.21 -6.06
CA SER A 806 5.97 9.12 -7.04
C SER A 806 7.34 9.11 -7.72
N THR A 807 7.90 10.28 -8.01
CA THR A 807 9.24 10.40 -8.61
C THR A 807 10.34 10.00 -7.64
N LEU A 808 10.26 10.36 -6.35
CA LEU A 808 11.25 9.95 -5.35
C LEU A 808 11.27 8.42 -5.17
N ILE A 809 10.10 7.78 -5.16
CA ILE A 809 9.98 6.32 -5.11
C ILE A 809 10.61 5.67 -6.35
N ASP A 810 10.32 6.20 -7.54
CA ASP A 810 10.86 5.70 -8.80
C ASP A 810 12.39 5.85 -8.88
N LEU A 811 12.93 7.02 -8.51
CA LEU A 811 14.38 7.26 -8.43
C LEU A 811 15.09 6.38 -7.39
N ALA A 812 14.36 5.86 -6.40
CA ALA A 812 14.85 4.87 -5.43
C ALA A 812 14.85 3.43 -5.99
N GLY A 813 14.32 3.22 -7.19
CA GLY A 813 14.13 1.91 -7.81
C GLY A 813 13.00 1.10 -7.19
N LEU A 814 11.99 1.77 -6.62
CA LEU A 814 10.87 1.15 -5.93
C LEU A 814 9.58 1.27 -6.76
N PRO A 815 8.62 0.34 -6.61
CA PRO A 815 7.34 0.45 -7.29
C PRO A 815 6.48 1.57 -6.68
N VAL A 816 6.00 2.47 -7.53
CA VAL A 816 5.03 3.51 -7.14
C VAL A 816 3.69 2.84 -6.74
N PRO A 817 3.12 3.14 -5.56
CA PRO A 817 1.84 2.59 -5.11
C PRO A 817 0.67 2.91 -6.05
N GLU A 818 -0.23 1.96 -6.31
CA GLU A 818 -1.47 2.16 -7.09
C GLU A 818 -2.38 3.26 -6.50
N ALA A 819 -2.22 3.58 -5.21
CA ALA A 819 -2.96 4.65 -4.55
C ALA A 819 -2.56 6.05 -5.05
N HIS A 820 -1.37 6.23 -5.63
CA HIS A 820 -0.90 7.51 -6.13
C HIS A 820 -1.71 7.95 -7.35
N THR A 821 -2.02 9.24 -7.46
CA THR A 821 -2.53 9.85 -8.71
C THR A 821 -1.45 10.68 -9.42
N GLY A 822 -0.32 10.93 -8.74
CA GLY A 822 0.89 11.45 -9.36
C GLY A 822 1.55 10.44 -10.31
N ARG A 823 2.33 10.95 -11.26
CA ARG A 823 3.14 10.17 -12.21
C ARG A 823 4.60 10.56 -12.03
N SER A 824 5.51 9.60 -12.00
CA SER A 824 6.94 9.90 -11.92
C SER A 824 7.41 10.68 -13.15
N PHE A 825 8.08 11.82 -12.96
CA PHE A 825 8.72 12.57 -14.04
C PHE A 825 10.20 12.21 -14.23
N ALA A 826 10.68 11.11 -13.65
CA ALA A 826 12.08 10.68 -13.78
C ALA A 826 12.52 10.49 -15.25
N SER A 827 11.65 9.91 -16.08
CA SER A 827 11.91 9.72 -17.52
C SER A 827 12.08 11.04 -18.29
N LEU A 828 11.33 12.09 -17.90
CA LEU A 828 11.51 13.43 -18.48
C LEU A 828 12.91 13.97 -18.22
N MET A 829 13.41 13.77 -16.99
CA MET A 829 14.76 14.19 -16.59
C MET A 829 15.86 13.37 -17.25
N GLN A 830 15.61 12.11 -17.60
CA GLN A 830 16.53 11.26 -18.37
C GLN A 830 16.47 11.60 -19.88
N GLY A 831 15.36 12.19 -20.32
CA GLY A 831 15.10 12.55 -21.71
C GLY A 831 14.79 11.32 -22.56
N ASP A 832 14.04 10.38 -21.98
CA ASP A 832 13.45 9.22 -22.67
C ASP A 832 12.21 9.65 -23.48
N GLU A 833 11.63 8.75 -24.26
CA GLU A 833 10.42 9.03 -25.04
C GLU A 833 9.20 9.30 -24.14
N THR A 834 8.48 10.40 -24.40
CA THR A 834 7.44 10.95 -23.50
C THR A 834 6.03 10.92 -24.12
N SER A 835 5.81 10.07 -25.14
CA SER A 835 4.55 10.01 -25.91
C SER A 835 3.29 9.74 -25.06
N GLY A 836 3.45 9.19 -23.84
CA GLY A 836 2.38 8.98 -22.86
C GLY A 836 2.29 10.03 -21.72
N TRP A 837 3.08 11.11 -21.75
CA TRP A 837 3.03 12.13 -20.70
C TRP A 837 1.74 12.94 -20.75
N ARG A 838 1.31 13.47 -19.60
CA ARG A 838 0.03 14.18 -19.49
C ARG A 838 0.00 15.44 -20.35
N LYS A 839 -1.16 15.69 -20.93
CA LYS A 839 -1.48 16.90 -21.73
C LYS A 839 -2.45 17.84 -21.02
N ASP A 840 -3.13 17.32 -20.00
CA ASP A 840 -3.98 18.06 -19.08
C ASP A 840 -3.94 17.43 -17.68
N PHE A 841 -4.50 18.16 -16.72
CA PHE A 841 -4.73 17.67 -15.37
C PHE A 841 -5.95 18.35 -14.74
N LEU A 842 -6.49 17.70 -13.71
CA LEU A 842 -7.54 18.27 -12.88
C LEU A 842 -6.95 19.28 -11.90
N CYS A 843 -7.53 20.47 -11.87
CA CYS A 843 -7.27 21.46 -10.83
C CYS A 843 -8.56 21.73 -10.06
N GLU A 844 -8.45 21.87 -8.74
CA GLU A 844 -9.60 21.93 -7.87
C GLU A 844 -9.34 22.69 -6.57
N PHE A 845 -10.43 23.13 -5.96
CA PHE A 845 -10.45 23.67 -4.62
C PHE A 845 -11.78 23.28 -3.95
N LEU A 846 -11.71 22.29 -3.08
CA LEU A 846 -12.86 21.74 -2.35
C LEU A 846 -12.91 22.21 -0.89
N ALA A 847 -11.81 22.77 -0.38
CA ALA A 847 -11.64 23.16 1.01
C ALA A 847 -12.13 24.59 1.33
N VAL A 848 -12.17 24.91 2.64
CA VAL A 848 -12.34 26.25 3.24
C VAL A 848 -13.60 27.04 2.87
N PRO A 849 -14.72 26.78 3.57
CA PRO A 849 -15.82 27.73 3.63
C PRO A 849 -15.33 29.14 3.98
N GLY A 850 -15.88 30.15 3.29
CA GLY A 850 -15.62 31.56 3.59
C GLY A 850 -14.37 32.19 2.98
N THR A 851 -13.60 31.47 2.14
CA THR A 851 -12.49 32.07 1.36
C THR A 851 -12.94 32.47 -0.04
N ILE A 852 -13.13 31.47 -0.90
CA ILE A 852 -13.77 31.54 -2.22
C ILE A 852 -14.73 30.35 -2.37
N PRO A 853 -15.68 30.38 -3.32
CA PRO A 853 -16.51 29.22 -3.61
C PRO A 853 -15.67 28.01 -4.05
N ARG A 854 -16.16 26.81 -3.74
CA ARG A 854 -15.58 25.56 -4.27
C ARG A 854 -15.59 25.59 -5.80
N TRP A 855 -14.54 25.05 -6.40
CA TRP A 855 -14.43 24.97 -7.85
C TRP A 855 -13.61 23.75 -8.27
N GLU A 856 -13.82 23.33 -9.51
CA GLU A 856 -13.01 22.32 -10.18
C GLU A 856 -12.88 22.66 -11.66
N GLY A 857 -11.86 22.12 -12.32
CA GLY A 857 -11.50 22.53 -13.66
C GLY A 857 -10.41 21.68 -14.29
N VAL A 858 -10.08 22.03 -15.53
CA VAL A 858 -9.04 21.38 -16.32
C VAL A 858 -8.02 22.42 -16.73
N ARG A 859 -6.75 22.13 -16.48
CA ARG A 859 -5.63 22.86 -17.04
C ARG A 859 -4.97 21.97 -18.10
N GLY A 860 -5.11 22.34 -19.37
CA GLY A 860 -4.47 21.70 -20.53
C GLY A 860 -3.38 22.57 -21.16
N GLU A 861 -2.67 22.08 -22.20
CA GLU A 861 -1.53 22.81 -22.80
C GLU A 861 -1.92 24.18 -23.36
N GLY A 862 -3.09 24.28 -23.98
CA GLY A 862 -3.58 25.51 -24.61
C GLY A 862 -4.82 26.12 -23.96
N MET A 863 -5.40 25.48 -22.94
CA MET A 863 -6.69 25.90 -22.38
C MET A 863 -6.74 25.73 -20.86
N THR A 864 -7.44 26.65 -20.20
CA THR A 864 -7.87 26.49 -18.80
C THR A 864 -9.39 26.61 -18.72
N TYR A 865 -10.03 25.65 -18.10
CA TYR A 865 -11.45 25.65 -17.77
C TYR A 865 -11.64 25.53 -16.26
N ALA A 866 -12.60 26.27 -15.70
CA ALA A 866 -12.97 26.16 -14.29
C ALA A 866 -14.46 26.45 -14.08
N ARG A 867 -15.11 25.68 -13.21
CA ARG A 867 -16.51 25.88 -12.79
C ARG A 867 -16.61 26.11 -11.28
N TYR A 868 -17.19 27.24 -10.89
CA TYR A 868 -17.36 27.68 -9.51
C TYR A 868 -18.79 27.44 -9.02
N PHE A 869 -18.93 26.75 -7.91
CA PHE A 869 -20.22 26.40 -7.32
C PHE A 869 -20.68 27.48 -6.32
N VAL A 870 -20.92 28.70 -6.83
CA VAL A 870 -21.21 29.91 -6.02
C VAL A 870 -22.46 29.74 -5.16
N ASN A 871 -23.50 29.12 -5.70
CA ASN A 871 -24.81 28.94 -5.05
C ASN A 871 -25.04 27.48 -4.62
N GLY A 872 -23.95 26.73 -4.40
CA GLY A 872 -24.00 25.30 -4.10
C GLY A 872 -23.89 24.40 -5.35
N PRO A 873 -23.59 23.10 -5.15
CA PRO A 873 -23.31 22.16 -6.24
C PRO A 873 -24.54 21.76 -7.07
N GLU A 874 -25.74 21.99 -6.55
CA GLU A 874 -27.02 21.70 -7.21
C GLU A 874 -27.49 22.81 -8.17
N LYS A 875 -26.78 23.96 -8.18
CA LYS A 875 -27.11 25.10 -9.04
C LYS A 875 -26.10 25.19 -10.19
N PRO A 876 -26.50 25.75 -11.35
CA PRO A 876 -25.57 25.97 -12.45
C PRO A 876 -24.31 26.71 -11.96
N PRO A 877 -23.11 26.20 -12.26
CA PRO A 877 -21.89 26.84 -11.81
C PRO A 877 -21.61 28.11 -12.60
N TYR A 878 -20.77 28.96 -12.04
CA TYR A 878 -20.16 30.06 -12.78
C TYR A 878 -18.90 29.56 -13.48
N GLU A 879 -18.83 29.72 -14.81
CA GLU A 879 -17.77 29.10 -15.61
C GLU A 879 -16.73 30.11 -16.14
N PHE A 880 -15.51 29.61 -16.25
CA PHE A 880 -14.39 30.26 -16.90
C PHE A 880 -13.82 29.37 -17.99
N LEU A 881 -13.46 29.98 -19.11
CA LEU A 881 -12.72 29.34 -20.19
C LEU A 881 -11.70 30.33 -20.75
N PHE A 882 -10.42 29.96 -20.75
CA PHE A 882 -9.31 30.78 -21.25
C PHE A 882 -8.50 30.02 -22.28
N ASP A 883 -8.15 30.72 -23.37
CA ASP A 883 -7.19 30.26 -24.37
C ASP A 883 -5.79 30.71 -23.96
N LEU A 884 -4.98 29.79 -23.45
CA LEU A 884 -3.64 30.09 -22.95
C LEU A 884 -2.64 30.40 -24.08
N LYS A 885 -2.95 30.02 -25.32
CA LYS A 885 -2.07 30.28 -26.46
C LYS A 885 -2.15 31.75 -26.88
N ASN A 886 -3.36 32.31 -26.93
CA ASN A 886 -3.60 33.69 -27.35
C ASN A 886 -3.77 34.65 -26.17
N ASP A 887 -4.15 34.14 -25.00
CA ASP A 887 -4.37 34.89 -23.76
C ASP A 887 -3.73 34.15 -22.56
N PRO A 888 -2.38 34.07 -22.51
CA PRO A 888 -1.66 33.41 -21.41
C PRO A 888 -1.88 34.11 -20.06
N LYS A 889 -2.37 35.36 -20.07
CA LYS A 889 -2.69 36.16 -18.89
C LYS A 889 -4.13 35.94 -18.40
N GLN A 890 -4.93 35.10 -19.07
CA GLN A 890 -6.29 34.77 -18.66
C GLN A 890 -7.14 36.04 -18.40
N LEU A 891 -7.16 36.98 -19.34
CA LEU A 891 -7.90 38.24 -19.26
C LEU A 891 -9.31 38.14 -19.84
N THR A 892 -9.52 37.25 -20.82
CA THR A 892 -10.78 37.11 -21.55
C THR A 892 -11.46 35.79 -21.19
N ASN A 893 -12.54 35.86 -20.41
CA ASN A 893 -13.38 34.68 -20.16
C ASN A 893 -14.29 34.38 -21.36
N LEU A 894 -14.00 33.32 -22.10
CA LEU A 894 -14.73 32.89 -23.28
C LEU A 894 -16.09 32.25 -22.95
N ALA A 895 -16.25 31.68 -21.75
CA ALA A 895 -17.50 31.02 -21.33
C ALA A 895 -18.71 31.97 -21.28
N ARG A 896 -18.47 33.29 -21.12
CA ARG A 896 -19.52 34.32 -21.09
C ARG A 896 -20.14 34.63 -22.45
N LYS A 897 -19.50 34.25 -23.57
CA LYS A 897 -19.91 34.70 -24.90
C LYS A 897 -20.99 33.81 -25.54
N LYS A 898 -20.96 32.49 -25.31
CA LYS A 898 -21.93 31.50 -25.86
C LYS A 898 -21.98 30.25 -24.97
N SER A 899 -23.14 29.94 -24.36
CA SER A 899 -23.32 28.74 -23.53
C SER A 899 -23.17 27.42 -24.31
N ASP A 900 -23.45 27.49 -25.62
CA ASP A 900 -23.48 26.35 -26.54
C ASP A 900 -22.19 26.22 -27.35
N ASP A 901 -21.10 26.88 -26.92
CA ASP A 901 -19.80 26.79 -27.56
C ASP A 901 -19.28 25.33 -27.51
N PRO A 902 -19.00 24.69 -28.66
CA PRO A 902 -18.49 23.32 -28.70
C PRO A 902 -17.20 23.12 -27.89
N LEU A 903 -16.33 24.13 -27.81
CA LEU A 903 -15.12 24.08 -27.01
C LEU A 903 -15.44 24.08 -25.51
N LEU A 904 -16.38 24.91 -25.06
CA LEU A 904 -16.83 24.93 -23.67
C LEU A 904 -17.42 23.57 -23.28
N GLN A 905 -18.26 22.99 -24.15
CA GLN A 905 -18.83 21.66 -23.90
C GLN A 905 -17.77 20.57 -23.84
N ARG A 906 -16.76 20.60 -24.72
CA ARG A 906 -15.63 19.68 -24.67
C ARG A 906 -14.86 19.78 -23.34
N MET A 907 -14.62 21.00 -22.86
CA MET A 907 -13.89 21.19 -21.60
C MET A 907 -14.72 20.79 -20.37
N ARG A 908 -16.05 20.96 -20.39
CA ARG A 908 -16.97 20.41 -19.38
C ARG A 908 -16.82 18.89 -19.30
N ASN A 909 -16.98 18.22 -20.45
CA ASN A 909 -16.89 16.75 -20.53
C ASN A 909 -15.51 16.26 -20.05
N ARG A 910 -14.43 16.91 -20.48
CA ARG A 910 -13.07 16.54 -20.04
C ARG A 910 -12.88 16.74 -18.53
N CYS A 911 -13.50 17.77 -17.95
CA CYS A 911 -13.51 17.97 -16.51
C CYS A 911 -14.23 16.80 -15.82
N ASP A 912 -15.41 16.41 -16.31
CA ASP A 912 -16.20 15.32 -15.73
C ASP A 912 -15.45 13.97 -15.80
N GLU A 913 -14.75 13.70 -16.91
CA GLU A 913 -13.87 12.52 -17.04
C GLU A 913 -12.77 12.51 -15.98
N LEU A 914 -12.01 13.61 -15.85
CA LEU A 914 -10.92 13.72 -14.88
C LEU A 914 -11.43 13.65 -13.44
N VAL A 915 -12.61 14.19 -13.17
CA VAL A 915 -13.29 14.06 -11.87
C VAL A 915 -13.58 12.59 -11.57
N ALA A 916 -14.21 11.88 -12.51
CA ALA A 916 -14.57 10.46 -12.36
C ALA A 916 -13.33 9.55 -12.18
N GLU A 917 -12.22 9.89 -12.84
CA GLU A 917 -10.94 9.16 -12.70
C GLU A 917 -10.28 9.34 -11.32
N THR A 918 -10.53 10.45 -10.63
CA THR A 918 -9.71 10.88 -9.49
C THR A 918 -10.44 10.88 -8.14
N GLY A 919 -11.77 10.85 -8.11
CA GLY A 919 -12.53 10.73 -6.86
C GLY A 919 -14.02 11.07 -6.99
N PRO A 920 -14.69 11.41 -5.88
CA PRO A 920 -16.13 11.73 -5.89
C PRO A 920 -16.45 13.00 -6.69
N ALA A 921 -17.67 13.07 -7.20
CA ALA A 921 -18.21 14.26 -7.86
C ALA A 921 -18.47 15.39 -6.85
N MET A 922 -18.51 16.65 -7.30
CA MET A 922 -18.69 17.81 -6.42
C MET A 922 -19.98 17.72 -5.57
N GLN A 923 -21.06 17.15 -6.10
CA GLN A 923 -22.32 16.93 -5.39
C GLN A 923 -22.17 15.91 -4.24
N GLU A 924 -21.30 14.92 -4.41
CA GLU A 924 -21.02 13.86 -3.43
C GLU A 924 -20.02 14.31 -2.36
N VAL A 925 -19.23 15.35 -2.67
CA VAL A 925 -18.36 16.04 -1.72
C VAL A 925 -19.25 16.82 -0.76
N GLY A 926 -19.73 16.14 0.29
CA GLY A 926 -20.67 16.70 1.27
C GLY A 926 -20.22 18.04 1.86
N GLU A 927 -21.18 18.86 2.29
CA GLU A 927 -20.91 20.18 2.85
C GLU A 927 -19.96 20.10 4.04
N THR A 928 -18.91 20.92 4.01
CA THR A 928 -18.12 21.23 5.21
C THR A 928 -19.02 22.00 6.17
N ARG A 929 -19.58 21.29 7.15
CA ARG A 929 -20.22 21.89 8.32
C ARG A 929 -19.24 22.71 9.13
#